data_AF-A0A2J0MSR5-F1
#
_entry.id   AF-A0A2J0MSR5-F1
#
_cell.length_a   1.000
_cell.length_b   1.000
_cell.length_c   1.000
_cell.angle_alpha   90.00
_cell.angle_beta   90.00
_cell.angle_gamma   90.00
#
_symmetry.space_group_name_H-M   'P 1'
#
loop_
_entity.id
_entity.type
_entity.pdbx_description
1 polymer ?
#
loop_
_entity_poly.entity_id
_entity_poly.type
_entity_poly.pdbx_seq_one_letter_code
_entity_poly.pdbx_strand_id
1 'polypeptide(L)'
;MIEIKIIKKSAIFLLIGAFLFCAISVLSAQAQEAPEDLFRIPGIIEGTGKNFAITDSEYLNISLTSSEDITAGIESAPEMIVMDIRASNESYFSNFILSGLSANTTYHKYQDDYHNYAPLISDENGKAFFVQDVSQDHLVFIQPRKSTKYINSITGGDCGSIGNWNADSKTCTLNTDVNDTIQIDSDGITLDGNGHKVIGTGTGYGITTKYSQYIIKNLIVSGFLRGIFVRKSGSIISNTVTGNSYGIYMEGANPGVNISNNSVSANTINGIYLYNTKNNIISNNIIGPDNWVGLFQTSSDYNTYENNDLSGNQMGAVLYGNHNILRGNTLYDNSESNFYIKSSDMMTNDIGIDNTIDGKPIYYEKNVSNKTYDDSMNAGAFYCVHCENIILKNVSLADKRAQMVFWHTDNSLVEGLTSEDKSITVALDYATNNIIRKNTFNWIKVAYGSGNNIYNNNIMSPDMMTSIYPSFGSLFYQPLPIGGNYWKRNEARCKDINNDKICDDQFFFDGETDIYPWAQEFDFNTPSCCSSVMFLPGIKASRLYKKDGGSEDQLWEPNYFGNDLEDLALSESGESINDVYTKDIIEEAGLPIIGGNIYKTFVDKLEALKNDGAINDYNLFAYDWRKSVEDVAQSGTLYFDGAMKLATAELKNLAENSQNKKVTIIAHSNGGLLAKAIMQELEKSGEAGKVDKIILVGTPQMGTPLAILSMLYGYDESALFGTLISQSEARTLAENMPGAYGLLPSEKYLERMEEPFISFSSENTRYKDFKDVYGENIDSFDELRKFLTGEDDGREKPDADEIDLENVLNENILDEAVEMHQRLDEWTPPSNVEVMEIAGWGLDTVSGVDYTEKEKMDCYASPGFKIPSCIGIGEYEPVYEPQFTVDGDKVVVAPSALMLPESVKKYWVDLYNYNDNNISDRKHSNILEMNPLQQFLSDIIENKDNSLPEYIETSRPDDYENAKPRIRMSLYSPLDIHLKDSAGNKTGPEIIDGHTIIKEEIPNSYYYQFGERKYIGFPGGENIQVVMNGYALGSYTLQLEEVKITEEGDEVIAHTVFTNLPTTADTTVSFNIPETGLADMTTLKADMDSDGVNEYEINKILNGTAVPIVTIETISNNVDHLAKLGFITDVKTQNFLQVKIRELSHAKDMIEKMDSKDNKNPKANQIKLFNKKIDDLIRFIENKFPQTILSPAKETLIKNLESIKIK
;
A
#
# COMPACT_ATOMS: atom_id res chain seq x y z
N MET A 1 -37.38 -29.68 -45.41
CA MET A 1 -37.89 -29.04 -44.18
C MET A 1 -36.67 -28.78 -43.33
N ILE A 2 -36.39 -27.51 -42.97
CA ILE A 2 -35.46 -27.04 -41.92
C ILE A 2 -34.04 -27.72 -41.85
N GLU A 3 -33.04 -26.99 -42.38
CA GLU A 3 -31.68 -26.73 -41.83
C GLU A 3 -30.60 -27.84 -41.56
N ILE A 4 -29.38 -27.31 -41.27
CA ILE A 4 -28.19 -27.80 -40.52
C ILE A 4 -27.12 -28.69 -41.25
N LYS A 5 -25.84 -28.34 -40.96
CA LYS A 5 -24.51 -29.00 -41.18
C LYS A 5 -23.77 -28.62 -42.49
N ILE A 6 -22.51 -28.12 -42.51
CA ILE A 6 -21.22 -28.27 -41.75
C ILE A 6 -20.22 -29.23 -42.48
N ILE A 7 -18.90 -29.01 -42.30
CA ILE A 7 -17.69 -29.70 -42.85
C ILE A 7 -17.24 -29.18 -44.25
N LYS A 8 -16.02 -28.69 -44.59
CA LYS A 8 -14.66 -28.49 -43.98
C LYS A 8 -13.55 -29.51 -44.37
N LYS A 9 -12.46 -29.02 -45.04
CA LYS A 9 -11.13 -29.65 -45.30
C LYS A 9 -11.10 -30.89 -46.24
N SER A 10 -9.98 -31.39 -46.83
CA SER A 10 -8.50 -31.15 -46.83
C SER A 10 -7.94 -31.35 -48.28
N ALA A 11 -6.75 -30.92 -48.76
CA ALA A 11 -5.38 -30.69 -48.24
C ALA A 11 -4.44 -31.92 -48.18
N ILE A 12 -3.11 -31.76 -48.48
CA ILE A 12 -1.91 -32.65 -48.33
C ILE A 12 -0.81 -32.14 -49.31
N PHE A 13 0.53 -32.04 -49.10
CA PHE A 13 1.49 -31.76 -48.00
C PHE A 13 2.82 -31.27 -48.69
N LEU A 14 4.09 -31.15 -48.21
CA LEU A 14 4.95 -31.46 -47.03
C LEU A 14 6.10 -30.37 -47.10
N LEU A 15 6.68 -29.73 -46.05
CA LEU A 15 7.67 -30.20 -45.03
C LEU A 15 8.97 -30.82 -45.64
N ILE A 16 10.24 -30.56 -45.25
CA ILE A 16 10.98 -29.86 -44.15
C ILE A 16 12.33 -29.32 -44.76
N GLY A 17 13.16 -28.36 -44.29
CA GLY A 17 13.22 -27.40 -43.16
C GLY A 17 14.59 -27.39 -42.42
N ALA A 18 15.27 -26.23 -42.21
CA ALA A 18 16.52 -26.09 -41.42
C ALA A 18 16.80 -24.64 -40.92
N PHE A 19 17.61 -24.47 -39.85
CA PHE A 19 17.68 -23.32 -38.90
C PHE A 19 18.87 -22.32 -39.04
N LEU A 20 18.77 -21.15 -38.34
CA LEU A 20 19.83 -20.27 -37.75
C LEU A 20 20.85 -19.58 -38.70
N PHE A 21 21.09 -18.24 -38.70
CA PHE A 21 21.57 -17.37 -37.60
C PHE A 21 21.57 -15.84 -37.96
N CYS A 22 21.65 -14.95 -36.95
CA CYS A 22 22.12 -13.53 -36.95
C CYS A 22 21.54 -12.45 -37.91
N ALA A 23 20.58 -11.67 -37.38
CA ALA A 23 20.72 -10.29 -36.85
C ALA A 23 21.53 -9.17 -37.57
N ILE A 24 21.10 -7.92 -37.28
CA ILE A 24 21.71 -6.60 -37.61
C ILE A 24 21.50 -6.19 -39.10
N SER A 25 21.00 -5.00 -39.45
CA SER A 25 20.86 -3.71 -38.72
C SER A 25 19.51 -3.01 -38.91
N VAL A 26 19.05 -2.30 -37.87
CA VAL A 26 18.02 -1.25 -37.96
C VAL A 26 18.58 0.01 -38.62
N LEU A 27 17.84 0.64 -39.54
CA LEU A 27 17.80 2.10 -39.76
C LEU A 27 16.71 2.46 -40.81
N SER A 28 16.27 3.73 -40.79
CA SER A 28 15.26 4.33 -41.69
C SER A 28 13.93 3.57 -41.81
N ALA A 29 13.21 3.40 -40.69
CA ALA A 29 11.76 3.56 -40.75
C ALA A 29 11.48 5.05 -41.00
N GLN A 30 10.93 5.40 -42.16
CA GLN A 30 10.40 6.75 -42.37
C GLN A 30 9.14 6.91 -41.52
N ALA A 31 8.89 8.10 -40.99
CA ALA A 31 7.64 8.40 -40.30
C ALA A 31 6.49 8.23 -41.30
N GLN A 32 5.61 7.27 -41.03
CA GLN A 32 4.32 7.18 -41.71
C GLN A 32 3.37 8.08 -40.94
N GLU A 33 2.89 9.14 -41.59
CA GLU A 33 2.14 10.20 -40.95
C GLU A 33 0.75 9.75 -40.50
N ALA A 34 0.19 10.50 -39.55
CA ALA A 34 -1.10 10.23 -38.91
C ALA A 34 -2.27 10.24 -39.92
N PRO A 35 -3.39 9.54 -39.63
CA PRO A 35 -4.61 9.73 -40.40
C PRO A 35 -5.17 11.14 -40.19
N GLU A 36 -5.11 11.98 -41.22
CA GLU A 36 -5.77 13.30 -41.26
C GLU A 36 -7.29 13.21 -41.49
N ASP A 37 -7.83 11.99 -41.60
CA ASP A 37 -9.18 11.65 -42.12
C ASP A 37 -10.38 12.25 -41.37
N LEU A 38 -10.20 12.95 -40.24
CA LEU A 38 -11.32 13.58 -39.52
C LEU A 38 -11.92 14.80 -40.26
N PHE A 39 -11.21 15.38 -41.24
CA PHE A 39 -11.60 16.64 -41.92
C PHE A 39 -11.45 16.61 -43.45
N ARG A 40 -11.53 15.43 -44.08
CA ARG A 40 -11.54 15.31 -45.55
C ARG A 40 -12.81 15.94 -46.13
N ILE A 41 -12.68 17.09 -46.79
CA ILE A 41 -13.78 17.72 -47.54
C ILE A 41 -13.96 16.97 -48.89
N PRO A 42 -15.14 16.38 -49.17
CA PRO A 42 -15.39 15.72 -50.44
C PRO A 42 -15.27 16.69 -51.62
N GLY A 43 -14.73 16.24 -52.75
CA GLY A 43 -14.54 17.10 -53.92
C GLY A 43 -13.25 17.95 -53.91
N ILE A 44 -12.42 17.85 -52.87
CA ILE A 44 -11.16 18.60 -52.73
C ILE A 44 -9.95 17.65 -52.61
N ILE A 45 -8.81 18.05 -53.19
CA ILE A 45 -7.50 17.43 -52.99
C ILE A 45 -6.40 18.49 -52.94
N GLU A 46 -5.55 18.46 -51.92
CA GLU A 46 -4.30 19.24 -51.87
C GLU A 46 -3.08 18.29 -51.91
N GLY A 47 -1.94 18.77 -52.40
CA GLY A 47 -0.67 18.04 -52.31
C GLY A 47 0.40 18.50 -53.31
N THR A 48 1.48 17.72 -53.39
CA THR A 48 2.60 17.95 -54.31
C THR A 48 2.83 16.72 -55.18
N GLY A 49 2.88 16.90 -56.51
CA GLY A 49 3.17 15.82 -57.45
C GLY A 49 2.70 16.10 -58.88
N LYS A 50 2.58 15.05 -59.70
CA LYS A 50 2.14 15.13 -61.12
C LYS A 50 0.70 14.70 -61.39
N ASN A 51 0.01 14.11 -60.42
CA ASN A 51 -1.32 13.54 -60.63
C ASN A 51 -2.21 13.77 -59.41
N PHE A 52 -3.37 14.37 -59.65
CA PHE A 52 -4.38 14.68 -58.65
C PHE A 52 -5.71 14.09 -59.13
N ALA A 53 -6.48 13.46 -58.26
CA ALA A 53 -7.74 12.82 -58.62
C ALA A 53 -8.79 13.04 -57.54
N ILE A 54 -9.93 13.59 -57.95
CA ILE A 54 -11.12 13.81 -57.12
C ILE A 54 -12.15 12.75 -57.53
N THR A 55 -12.55 11.90 -56.57
CA THR A 55 -13.44 10.76 -56.81
C THR A 55 -14.76 10.83 -56.02
N ASP A 56 -14.97 11.94 -55.30
CA ASP A 56 -16.02 12.21 -54.31
C ASP A 56 -16.63 13.61 -54.48
N SER A 57 -16.63 14.17 -55.70
CA SER A 57 -17.21 15.49 -56.00
C SER A 57 -18.74 15.44 -56.16
N GLU A 58 -19.44 16.44 -55.63
CA GLU A 58 -20.87 16.69 -55.90
C GLU A 58 -21.16 17.15 -57.35
N TYR A 59 -20.13 17.45 -58.15
CA TYR A 59 -20.25 17.97 -59.51
C TYR A 59 -19.62 17.06 -60.57
N LEU A 60 -18.29 16.95 -60.55
CA LEU A 60 -17.51 16.19 -61.53
C LEU A 60 -16.31 15.56 -60.85
N ASN A 61 -16.23 14.23 -60.92
CA ASN A 61 -15.03 13.50 -60.56
C ASN A 61 -13.97 13.71 -61.65
N ILE A 62 -12.99 14.55 -61.33
CA ILE A 62 -11.95 15.00 -62.25
C ILE A 62 -10.58 14.41 -61.88
N SER A 63 -9.68 14.35 -62.87
CA SER A 63 -8.26 14.17 -62.61
C SER A 63 -7.42 15.17 -63.39
N LEU A 64 -6.42 15.73 -62.71
CA LEU A 64 -5.42 16.61 -63.30
C LEU A 64 -4.08 15.85 -63.38
N THR A 65 -3.52 15.75 -64.58
CA THR A 65 -2.14 15.31 -64.79
C THR A 65 -1.31 16.49 -65.30
N SER A 66 -0.17 16.76 -64.67
CA SER A 66 0.80 17.79 -65.07
C SER A 66 2.09 17.16 -65.64
N SER A 67 2.82 17.88 -66.50
CA SER A 67 4.12 17.38 -67.00
C SER A 67 5.22 17.50 -65.94
N GLU A 68 5.19 18.59 -65.18
CA GLU A 68 6.09 18.86 -64.05
C GLU A 68 5.39 18.60 -62.72
N ASP A 69 6.18 18.38 -61.66
CA ASP A 69 5.66 18.34 -60.29
C ASP A 69 5.20 19.75 -59.90
N ILE A 70 3.97 19.83 -59.40
CA ILE A 70 3.34 21.07 -58.92
C ILE A 70 2.89 20.85 -57.48
N THR A 71 2.85 21.93 -56.71
CA THR A 71 2.07 21.97 -55.46
C THR A 71 0.72 22.60 -55.81
N ALA A 72 -0.37 21.89 -55.60
CA ALA A 72 -1.70 22.37 -55.98
C ALA A 72 -2.79 21.96 -54.97
N GLY A 73 -3.73 22.87 -54.75
CA GLY A 73 -5.03 22.59 -54.15
C GLY A 73 -6.12 22.67 -55.21
N ILE A 74 -6.88 21.59 -55.39
CA ILE A 74 -7.90 21.45 -56.43
C ILE A 74 -9.26 21.19 -55.78
N GLU A 75 -10.27 21.93 -56.21
CA GLU A 75 -11.67 21.82 -55.78
C GLU A 75 -12.56 21.61 -57.01
N SER A 76 -13.43 20.60 -56.96
CA SER A 76 -14.46 20.34 -57.98
C SER A 76 -15.84 20.41 -57.33
N ALA A 77 -16.52 21.53 -57.52
CA ALA A 77 -17.76 21.90 -56.84
C ALA A 77 -18.86 22.28 -57.86
N PRO A 78 -20.14 22.43 -57.47
CA PRO A 78 -21.26 22.66 -58.39
C PRO A 78 -21.03 23.77 -59.43
N GLU A 79 -21.00 23.37 -60.70
CA GLU A 79 -20.69 24.24 -61.85
C GLU A 79 -19.32 24.99 -61.78
N MET A 80 -18.37 24.61 -60.91
CA MET A 80 -17.07 25.29 -60.82
C MET A 80 -15.91 24.35 -60.44
N ILE A 81 -14.79 24.44 -61.18
CA ILE A 81 -13.52 23.80 -60.81
C ILE A 81 -12.51 24.91 -60.48
N VAL A 82 -11.85 24.80 -59.34
CA VAL A 82 -10.84 25.75 -58.86
C VAL A 82 -9.52 25.03 -58.63
N MET A 83 -8.41 25.67 -58.98
CA MET A 83 -7.05 25.21 -58.72
C MET A 83 -6.24 26.39 -58.18
N ASP A 84 -5.84 26.32 -56.90
CA ASP A 84 -4.70 27.09 -56.39
C ASP A 84 -3.43 26.33 -56.78
N ILE A 85 -2.52 26.99 -57.48
CA ILE A 85 -1.29 26.41 -58.03
C ILE A 85 -0.14 27.23 -57.48
N ARG A 86 0.72 26.63 -56.67
CA ARG A 86 1.82 27.32 -56.00
C ARG A 86 3.12 27.18 -56.77
N ALA A 87 3.97 28.20 -56.67
CA ALA A 87 5.25 28.26 -57.37
C ALA A 87 6.11 27.03 -57.08
N SER A 88 6.58 26.32 -58.11
CA SER A 88 7.60 25.29 -57.94
C SER A 88 8.99 25.86 -58.21
N ASN A 89 9.95 25.56 -57.33
CA ASN A 89 11.29 26.17 -57.36
C ASN A 89 12.14 25.77 -58.59
N GLU A 90 11.64 24.92 -59.47
CA GLU A 90 12.43 24.27 -60.54
C GLU A 90 11.86 24.42 -61.96
N SER A 91 10.62 24.90 -62.15
CA SER A 91 10.03 25.04 -63.50
C SER A 91 9.27 26.37 -63.71
N TYR A 92 9.15 26.75 -64.98
CA TYR A 92 8.44 27.95 -65.41
C TYR A 92 7.04 27.65 -65.97
N PHE A 93 6.86 26.49 -66.62
CA PHE A 93 5.60 26.11 -67.26
C PHE A 93 5.38 24.60 -67.15
N SER A 94 4.12 24.20 -67.08
CA SER A 94 3.71 22.80 -67.06
C SER A 94 2.52 22.55 -67.99
N ASN A 95 2.48 21.37 -68.62
CA ASN A 95 1.38 20.98 -69.50
C ASN A 95 0.32 20.24 -68.69
N PHE A 96 -0.89 20.78 -68.62
CA PHE A 96 -1.99 20.26 -67.81
C PHE A 96 -3.00 19.51 -68.69
N ILE A 97 -3.38 18.31 -68.25
CA ILE A 97 -4.45 17.48 -68.82
C ILE A 97 -5.53 17.33 -67.74
N LEU A 98 -6.64 18.06 -67.90
CA LEU A 98 -7.80 17.97 -67.02
C LEU A 98 -8.82 17.01 -67.63
N SER A 99 -9.02 15.85 -67.00
CA SER A 99 -9.96 14.80 -67.41
C SER A 99 -11.19 14.77 -66.49
N GLY A 100 -12.31 14.23 -66.98
CA GLY A 100 -13.58 14.12 -66.22
C GLY A 100 -14.59 15.23 -66.48
N LEU A 101 -14.32 16.10 -67.47
CA LEU A 101 -15.24 17.14 -67.90
C LEU A 101 -16.39 16.55 -68.74
N SER A 102 -17.51 17.27 -68.87
CA SER A 102 -18.52 16.94 -69.88
C SER A 102 -17.91 16.99 -71.27
N ALA A 103 -18.12 15.99 -72.13
CA ALA A 103 -17.48 15.90 -73.44
C ALA A 103 -17.93 17.03 -74.40
N ASN A 104 -17.06 17.42 -75.34
CA ASN A 104 -17.31 18.45 -76.36
C ASN A 104 -17.89 19.78 -75.83
N THR A 105 -17.57 20.13 -74.58
CA THR A 105 -18.16 21.26 -73.85
C THR A 105 -17.18 22.42 -73.76
N THR A 106 -17.66 23.64 -73.97
CA THR A 106 -16.86 24.85 -73.77
C THR A 106 -17.06 25.37 -72.35
N TYR A 107 -15.97 25.39 -71.59
CA TYR A 107 -15.85 26.05 -70.30
C TYR A 107 -15.07 27.36 -70.45
N HIS A 108 -15.19 28.23 -69.46
CA HIS A 108 -14.46 29.49 -69.37
C HIS A 108 -13.39 29.37 -68.28
N LYS A 109 -12.12 29.26 -68.68
CA LYS A 109 -10.95 29.36 -67.79
C LYS A 109 -10.66 30.83 -67.53
N TYR A 110 -10.36 31.14 -66.28
CA TYR A 110 -9.81 32.41 -65.84
C TYR A 110 -8.53 32.15 -65.05
N GLN A 111 -7.72 33.20 -64.84
CA GLN A 111 -6.52 33.11 -64.03
C GLN A 111 -6.33 34.41 -63.24
N ASP A 112 -6.29 34.31 -61.91
CA ASP A 112 -6.09 35.40 -60.95
C ASP A 112 -7.20 36.48 -60.89
N ASP A 113 -7.84 36.81 -62.01
CA ASP A 113 -9.02 37.67 -62.12
C ASP A 113 -9.92 37.30 -63.33
N TYR A 114 -11.12 37.90 -63.41
CA TYR A 114 -12.08 37.63 -64.49
C TYR A 114 -11.76 38.30 -65.85
N HIS A 115 -10.76 39.18 -65.94
CA HIS A 115 -10.31 39.75 -67.22
C HIS A 115 -9.40 38.78 -67.98
N ASN A 116 -8.61 37.98 -67.26
CA ASN A 116 -7.67 36.98 -67.79
C ASN A 116 -8.38 35.72 -68.33
N TYR A 117 -9.33 35.93 -69.24
CA TYR A 117 -10.21 34.91 -69.80
C TYR A 117 -9.56 34.10 -70.94
N ALA A 118 -9.71 32.77 -70.89
CA ALA A 118 -9.46 31.85 -72.00
C ALA A 118 -10.60 30.82 -72.14
N PRO A 119 -11.05 30.49 -73.36
CA PRO A 119 -11.94 29.35 -73.57
C PRO A 119 -11.17 28.04 -73.35
N LEU A 120 -11.77 27.09 -72.62
CA LEU A 120 -11.25 25.75 -72.42
C LEU A 120 -12.28 24.75 -72.97
N ILE A 121 -11.89 23.96 -73.96
CA ILE A 121 -12.80 23.03 -74.65
C ILE A 121 -12.37 21.60 -74.33
N SER A 122 -13.31 20.78 -73.87
CA SER A 122 -13.10 19.35 -73.68
C SER A 122 -13.29 18.57 -74.99
N ASP A 123 -12.53 17.49 -75.15
CA ASP A 123 -12.63 16.56 -76.27
C ASP A 123 -13.84 15.61 -76.13
N GLU A 124 -13.95 14.64 -77.04
CA GLU A 124 -14.99 13.59 -77.02
C GLU A 124 -14.92 12.65 -75.80
N ASN A 125 -13.80 12.64 -75.07
CA ASN A 125 -13.55 11.82 -73.89
C ASN A 125 -13.61 12.62 -72.57
N GLY A 126 -14.03 13.90 -72.63
CA GLY A 126 -14.09 14.76 -71.44
C GLY A 126 -12.73 15.27 -70.96
N LYS A 127 -11.73 15.38 -71.85
CA LYS A 127 -10.39 15.89 -71.53
C LYS A 127 -10.14 17.26 -72.15
N ALA A 128 -9.60 18.19 -71.37
CA ALA A 128 -9.13 19.47 -71.84
C ALA A 128 -7.63 19.66 -71.55
N PHE A 129 -6.95 20.35 -72.45
CA PHE A 129 -5.50 20.52 -72.44
C PHE A 129 -5.14 22.01 -72.40
N PHE A 130 -4.24 22.41 -71.50
CA PHE A 130 -3.70 23.77 -71.47
C PHE A 130 -2.26 23.80 -70.93
N VAL A 131 -1.53 24.86 -71.28
CA VAL A 131 -0.24 25.19 -70.66
C VAL A 131 -0.52 26.16 -69.51
N GLN A 132 0.15 25.95 -68.38
CA GLN A 132 0.02 26.79 -67.19
C GLN A 132 1.40 27.29 -66.76
N ASP A 133 1.50 28.57 -66.41
CA ASP A 133 2.63 29.14 -65.67
C ASP A 133 2.61 28.54 -64.26
N VAL A 134 3.77 28.11 -63.77
CA VAL A 134 3.98 27.52 -62.43
C VAL A 134 5.19 28.13 -61.71
N SER A 135 5.72 29.25 -62.23
CA SER A 135 6.85 29.99 -61.65
C SER A 135 6.47 30.92 -60.48
N GLN A 136 5.16 31.14 -60.31
CA GLN A 136 4.54 32.03 -59.33
C GLN A 136 3.17 31.45 -58.94
N ASP A 137 2.64 31.88 -57.79
CA ASP A 137 1.34 31.41 -57.31
C ASP A 137 0.20 31.93 -58.20
N HIS A 138 -0.70 31.04 -58.62
CA HIS A 138 -1.80 31.32 -59.54
C HIS A 138 -3.11 30.66 -59.11
N LEU A 139 -4.21 31.42 -59.18
CA LEU A 139 -5.55 30.86 -59.08
C LEU A 139 -6.15 30.65 -60.47
N VAL A 140 -6.27 29.40 -60.89
CA VAL A 140 -7.05 29.04 -62.07
C VAL A 140 -8.46 28.67 -61.64
N PHE A 141 -9.47 29.23 -62.29
CA PHE A 141 -10.87 28.81 -62.07
C PHE A 141 -11.62 28.64 -63.39
N ILE A 142 -12.43 27.59 -63.46
CA ILE A 142 -13.09 27.10 -64.67
C ILE A 142 -14.60 26.95 -64.38
N GLN A 143 -15.42 27.58 -65.21
CA GLN A 143 -16.89 27.65 -65.03
C GLN A 143 -17.63 27.53 -66.39
N PRO A 144 -18.84 26.94 -66.46
CA PRO A 144 -19.55 26.65 -67.71
C PRO A 144 -20.29 27.85 -68.32
N ARG A 145 -20.28 29.01 -67.66
CA ARG A 145 -20.92 30.26 -68.13
C ARG A 145 -20.00 31.46 -67.87
N LYS A 146 -20.26 32.59 -68.53
CA LYS A 146 -19.58 33.88 -68.28
C LYS A 146 -20.60 34.90 -67.74
N SER A 147 -20.33 35.41 -66.55
CA SER A 147 -21.25 36.28 -65.80
C SER A 147 -20.47 37.14 -64.80
N THR A 148 -20.30 38.44 -65.11
CA THR A 148 -19.47 39.37 -64.32
C THR A 148 -19.88 40.83 -64.58
N LYS A 149 -19.75 41.68 -63.55
CA LYS A 149 -19.81 43.14 -63.57
C LYS A 149 -18.53 43.70 -62.95
N TYR A 150 -17.98 44.77 -63.49
CA TYR A 150 -16.72 45.37 -63.03
C TYR A 150 -16.93 46.79 -62.50
N ILE A 151 -16.56 47.06 -61.26
CA ILE A 151 -16.69 48.39 -60.63
C ILE A 151 -15.30 48.99 -60.44
N ASN A 152 -15.00 50.07 -61.16
CA ASN A 152 -13.71 50.77 -61.11
C ASN A 152 -13.86 52.24 -60.68
N SER A 153 -12.79 52.83 -60.16
CA SER A 153 -12.78 54.18 -59.57
C SER A 153 -12.79 55.33 -60.58
N ILE A 154 -12.57 55.07 -61.87
CA ILE A 154 -12.45 56.11 -62.91
C ILE A 154 -13.82 56.43 -63.51
N THR A 155 -14.64 55.40 -63.78
CA THR A 155 -15.95 55.56 -64.44
C THR A 155 -17.13 55.00 -63.65
N GLY A 156 -16.87 54.31 -62.53
CA GLY A 156 -17.85 53.42 -61.89
C GLY A 156 -18.00 52.06 -62.60
N GLY A 157 -17.41 51.89 -63.78
CA GLY A 157 -17.52 50.69 -64.60
C GLY A 157 -18.97 50.35 -64.92
N ASP A 158 -19.34 49.08 -64.71
CA ASP A 158 -20.69 48.57 -64.93
C ASP A 158 -21.71 49.04 -63.88
N CYS A 159 -21.31 49.81 -62.85
CA CYS A 159 -22.22 50.27 -61.79
C CYS A 159 -23.50 50.92 -62.33
N GLY A 160 -23.42 51.72 -63.39
CA GLY A 160 -24.58 52.35 -64.03
C GLY A 160 -25.60 51.38 -64.69
N SER A 161 -25.31 50.07 -64.73
CA SER A 161 -26.23 49.02 -65.17
C SER A 161 -26.93 48.27 -64.01
N ILE A 162 -26.49 48.49 -62.76
CA ILE A 162 -26.95 47.77 -61.55
C ILE A 162 -27.26 48.72 -60.37
N GLY A 163 -26.96 50.01 -60.50
CA GLY A 163 -26.91 50.95 -59.40
C GLY A 163 -26.64 52.39 -59.84
N ASN A 164 -26.31 53.22 -58.87
CA ASN A 164 -25.92 54.63 -59.02
C ASN A 164 -24.46 54.80 -58.59
N TRP A 165 -23.64 55.43 -59.43
CA TRP A 165 -22.24 55.73 -59.12
C TRP A 165 -22.07 57.15 -58.58
N ASN A 166 -21.44 57.28 -57.42
CA ASN A 166 -20.95 58.55 -56.88
C ASN A 166 -19.42 58.58 -56.99
N ALA A 167 -18.90 59.48 -57.82
CA ALA A 167 -17.46 59.62 -58.06
C ALA A 167 -16.70 60.24 -56.86
N ASP A 168 -17.31 61.18 -56.14
CA ASP A 168 -16.66 61.90 -55.03
C ASP A 168 -16.42 60.96 -53.83
N SER A 169 -17.37 60.06 -53.55
CA SER A 169 -17.26 59.05 -52.50
C SER A 169 -16.87 57.65 -53.00
N LYS A 170 -16.48 57.51 -54.28
CA LYS A 170 -16.18 56.24 -54.95
C LYS A 170 -17.20 55.13 -54.65
N THR A 171 -18.48 55.47 -54.59
CA THR A 171 -19.54 54.57 -54.11
C THR A 171 -20.41 54.10 -55.27
N CYS A 172 -20.57 52.79 -55.42
CA CYS A 172 -21.66 52.20 -56.18
C CYS A 172 -22.79 51.80 -55.22
N THR A 173 -23.97 52.38 -55.37
CA THR A 173 -25.17 52.02 -54.59
C THR A 173 -26.15 51.28 -55.49
N LEU A 174 -26.43 50.01 -55.20
CA LEU A 174 -27.34 49.20 -56.02
C LEU A 174 -28.78 49.76 -55.98
N ASN A 175 -29.51 49.56 -57.09
CA ASN A 175 -30.92 49.94 -57.25
C ASN A 175 -31.79 48.82 -57.85
N THR A 176 -31.18 47.65 -58.06
CA THR A 176 -31.79 46.42 -58.54
C THR A 176 -31.00 45.23 -57.98
N ASP A 177 -31.65 44.08 -57.92
CA ASP A 177 -30.96 42.81 -57.67
C ASP A 177 -30.10 42.44 -58.90
N VAL A 178 -28.98 41.74 -58.67
CA VAL A 178 -27.94 41.43 -59.65
C VAL A 178 -27.76 39.92 -59.76
N ASN A 179 -27.84 39.37 -60.98
CA ASN A 179 -27.69 37.93 -61.24
C ASN A 179 -26.31 37.59 -61.84
N ASP A 180 -25.26 38.30 -61.40
CA ASP A 180 -23.90 38.22 -61.92
C ASP A 180 -22.87 38.43 -60.80
N THR A 181 -21.67 37.84 -60.94
CA THR A 181 -20.49 38.16 -60.10
C THR A 181 -20.19 39.66 -60.13
N ILE A 182 -19.89 40.29 -59.00
CA ILE A 182 -19.41 41.68 -58.94
C ILE A 182 -17.91 41.71 -58.58
N GLN A 183 -17.06 42.17 -59.50
CA GLN A 183 -15.62 42.39 -59.27
C GLN A 183 -15.31 43.87 -58.98
N ILE A 184 -14.60 44.12 -57.88
CA ILE A 184 -14.10 45.44 -57.49
C ILE A 184 -12.66 45.63 -58.02
N ASP A 185 -12.50 46.58 -58.93
CA ASP A 185 -11.34 46.82 -59.80
C ASP A 185 -10.57 48.12 -59.48
N SER A 186 -10.66 48.64 -58.26
CA SER A 186 -9.87 49.80 -57.81
C SER A 186 -9.80 49.90 -56.29
N ASP A 187 -8.77 50.59 -55.79
CA ASP A 187 -8.67 50.90 -54.36
C ASP A 187 -9.70 51.94 -53.91
N GLY A 188 -10.26 51.74 -52.72
CA GLY A 188 -11.15 52.71 -52.05
C GLY A 188 -12.59 52.72 -52.57
N ILE A 189 -13.08 51.61 -53.14
CA ILE A 189 -14.46 51.48 -53.66
C ILE A 189 -15.42 51.09 -52.53
N THR A 190 -16.53 51.81 -52.38
CA THR A 190 -17.67 51.32 -51.59
C THR A 190 -18.71 50.69 -52.50
N LEU A 191 -19.09 49.44 -52.23
CA LEU A 191 -20.26 48.77 -52.78
C LEU A 191 -21.35 48.72 -51.70
N ASP A 192 -22.41 49.49 -51.88
CA ASP A 192 -23.55 49.57 -50.98
C ASP A 192 -24.76 48.89 -51.66
N GLY A 193 -25.18 47.74 -51.14
CA GLY A 193 -26.32 47.01 -51.67
C GLY A 193 -27.66 47.70 -51.44
N ASN A 194 -27.77 48.61 -50.47
CA ASN A 194 -29.05 49.26 -50.11
C ASN A 194 -30.21 48.25 -49.90
N GLY A 195 -29.90 47.03 -49.45
CA GLY A 195 -30.85 45.91 -49.27
C GLY A 195 -31.07 45.01 -50.50
N HIS A 196 -30.42 45.28 -51.63
CA HIS A 196 -30.53 44.47 -52.85
C HIS A 196 -29.73 43.16 -52.80
N LYS A 197 -30.15 42.23 -53.66
CA LYS A 197 -29.57 40.89 -53.75
C LYS A 197 -28.47 40.78 -54.81
N VAL A 198 -27.50 39.91 -54.56
CA VAL A 198 -26.59 39.34 -55.55
C VAL A 198 -26.85 37.84 -55.57
N ILE A 199 -27.24 37.29 -56.72
CA ILE A 199 -27.81 35.93 -56.86
C ILE A 199 -27.04 35.12 -57.91
N GLY A 200 -26.59 33.93 -57.53
CA GLY A 200 -25.87 32.99 -58.40
C GLY A 200 -26.68 31.75 -58.79
N THR A 201 -25.99 30.74 -59.35
CA THR A 201 -26.59 29.45 -59.78
C THR A 201 -25.85 28.21 -59.24
N GLY A 202 -25.03 28.38 -58.19
CA GLY A 202 -24.15 27.37 -57.57
C GLY A 202 -22.66 27.61 -57.83
N THR A 203 -22.33 28.33 -58.90
CA THR A 203 -20.95 28.60 -59.37
C THR A 203 -20.52 30.05 -59.13
N GLY A 204 -19.20 30.29 -59.17
CA GLY A 204 -18.60 31.61 -59.22
C GLY A 204 -18.46 32.25 -57.85
N TYR A 205 -18.15 33.54 -57.85
CA TYR A 205 -18.08 34.36 -56.65
C TYR A 205 -19.22 35.38 -56.68
N GLY A 206 -19.91 35.63 -55.57
CA GLY A 206 -20.93 36.68 -55.56
C GLY A 206 -20.29 38.06 -55.68
N ILE A 207 -19.29 38.31 -54.84
CA ILE A 207 -18.49 39.52 -54.84
C ILE A 207 -17.01 39.14 -54.72
N THR A 208 -16.15 39.77 -55.53
CA THR A 208 -14.69 39.55 -55.51
C THR A 208 -13.90 40.85 -55.62
N THR A 209 -12.70 40.89 -55.03
CA THR A 209 -11.90 42.12 -54.87
C THR A 209 -10.47 41.95 -55.40
N LYS A 210 -10.08 42.74 -56.41
CA LYS A 210 -8.71 42.75 -56.95
C LYS A 210 -7.77 43.73 -56.20
N TYR A 211 -8.34 44.77 -55.59
CA TYR A 211 -7.65 45.89 -54.95
C TYR A 211 -8.08 46.06 -53.48
N SER A 212 -7.42 46.97 -52.76
CA SER A 212 -7.56 47.18 -51.32
C SER A 212 -8.52 48.32 -50.95
N GLN A 213 -8.74 48.53 -49.65
CA GLN A 213 -9.58 49.60 -49.09
C GLN A 213 -11.05 49.57 -49.59
N TYR A 214 -11.56 48.40 -50.00
CA TYR A 214 -12.97 48.26 -50.35
C TYR A 214 -13.88 48.30 -49.12
N ILE A 215 -15.13 48.69 -49.30
CA ILE A 215 -16.20 48.55 -48.29
C ILE A 215 -17.39 47.87 -48.96
N ILE A 216 -17.73 46.66 -48.55
CA ILE A 216 -18.85 45.86 -49.06
C ILE A 216 -19.92 45.83 -47.97
N LYS A 217 -21.10 46.41 -48.22
CA LYS A 217 -22.15 46.55 -47.19
C LYS A 217 -23.58 46.49 -47.70
N ASN A 218 -24.52 46.17 -46.80
CA ASN A 218 -25.97 46.21 -47.02
C ASN A 218 -26.47 45.30 -48.19
N LEU A 219 -25.77 44.21 -48.47
CA LEU A 219 -26.09 43.26 -49.55
C LEU A 219 -26.71 41.97 -48.99
N ILE A 220 -27.51 41.30 -49.82
CA ILE A 220 -27.94 39.91 -49.60
C ILE A 220 -27.28 39.04 -50.68
N VAL A 221 -26.36 38.15 -50.31
CA VAL A 221 -25.53 37.38 -51.27
C VAL A 221 -25.80 35.89 -51.16
N SER A 222 -26.25 35.26 -52.25
CA SER A 222 -26.75 33.88 -52.24
C SER A 222 -26.56 33.12 -53.55
N GLY A 223 -26.35 31.81 -53.48
CA GLY A 223 -26.31 30.93 -54.65
C GLY A 223 -24.96 30.91 -55.38
N PHE A 224 -23.85 31.20 -54.72
CA PHE A 224 -22.50 31.12 -55.30
C PHE A 224 -21.67 30.00 -54.68
N LEU A 225 -20.56 29.62 -55.31
CA LEU A 225 -19.57 28.77 -54.64
C LEU A 225 -19.01 29.53 -53.43
N ARG A 226 -18.61 30.79 -53.63
CA ARG A 226 -18.10 31.66 -52.56
C ARG A 226 -18.88 32.97 -52.59
N GLY A 227 -19.70 33.25 -51.57
CA GLY A 227 -20.58 34.41 -51.53
C GLY A 227 -19.79 35.72 -51.65
N ILE A 228 -18.85 35.94 -50.73
CA ILE A 228 -17.90 37.06 -50.79
C ILE A 228 -16.48 36.48 -50.71
N PHE A 229 -15.64 36.74 -51.71
CA PHE A 229 -14.29 36.20 -51.83
C PHE A 229 -13.24 37.30 -51.93
N VAL A 230 -12.29 37.36 -51.00
CA VAL A 230 -11.35 38.48 -50.88
C VAL A 230 -9.90 38.06 -50.63
N ARG A 231 -8.95 38.83 -51.21
CA ARG A 231 -7.49 38.63 -51.11
C ARG A 231 -6.69 39.90 -50.78
N LYS A 232 -7.39 40.93 -50.31
CA LYS A 232 -6.90 42.31 -50.13
C LYS A 232 -7.56 42.96 -48.92
N SER A 233 -7.00 44.06 -48.43
CA SER A 233 -7.54 44.77 -47.26
C SER A 233 -8.83 45.50 -47.59
N GLY A 234 -9.72 45.62 -46.60
CA GLY A 234 -11.01 46.27 -46.78
C GLY A 234 -11.96 45.92 -45.64
N SER A 235 -13.26 46.10 -45.87
CA SER A 235 -14.28 45.81 -44.87
C SER A 235 -15.54 45.20 -45.49
N ILE A 236 -16.13 44.24 -44.78
CA ILE A 236 -17.37 43.55 -45.13
C ILE A 236 -18.33 43.78 -43.95
N ILE A 237 -19.31 44.66 -44.10
CA ILE A 237 -20.09 45.20 -42.98
C ILE A 237 -21.59 45.09 -43.24
N SER A 238 -22.36 44.49 -42.33
CA SER A 238 -23.83 44.47 -42.41
C SER A 238 -24.40 43.88 -43.71
N ASN A 239 -23.85 42.74 -44.14
CA ASN A 239 -24.39 41.93 -45.23
C ASN A 239 -25.11 40.69 -44.69
N THR A 240 -26.01 40.13 -45.48
CA THR A 240 -26.58 38.78 -45.28
C THR A 240 -25.99 37.84 -46.33
N VAL A 241 -25.36 36.74 -45.93
CA VAL A 241 -24.64 35.84 -46.84
C VAL A 241 -25.09 34.39 -46.59
N THR A 242 -25.91 33.86 -47.49
CA THR A 242 -26.69 32.63 -47.22
C THR A 242 -26.97 31.82 -48.47
N GLY A 243 -27.02 30.49 -48.36
CA GLY A 243 -27.26 29.60 -49.51
C GLY A 243 -26.11 29.58 -50.52
N ASN A 244 -24.86 29.71 -50.05
CA ASN A 244 -23.63 29.52 -50.82
C ASN A 244 -22.93 28.24 -50.34
N SER A 245 -21.85 27.78 -50.99
CA SER A 245 -21.02 26.73 -50.38
C SER A 245 -20.12 27.30 -49.28
N TYR A 246 -19.42 28.38 -49.59
CA TYR A 246 -18.72 29.22 -48.60
C TYR A 246 -19.42 30.58 -48.53
N GLY A 247 -19.73 31.06 -47.33
CA GLY A 247 -20.31 32.39 -47.13
C GLY A 247 -19.30 33.49 -47.45
N ILE A 248 -18.34 33.72 -46.55
CA ILE A 248 -17.24 34.67 -46.73
C ILE A 248 -15.90 33.91 -46.70
N TYR A 249 -15.14 33.98 -47.79
CA TYR A 249 -13.86 33.31 -47.97
C TYR A 249 -12.74 34.35 -48.11
N MET A 250 -11.76 34.32 -47.19
CA MET A 250 -10.53 35.13 -47.24
C MET A 250 -9.32 34.28 -47.57
N GLU A 251 -8.44 34.76 -48.44
CA GLU A 251 -7.27 34.00 -48.89
C GLU A 251 -6.02 34.87 -49.06
N GLY A 252 -4.86 34.35 -48.65
CA GLY A 252 -3.54 34.93 -48.94
C GLY A 252 -2.96 35.83 -47.86
N ALA A 253 -1.62 35.85 -47.80
CA ALA A 253 -0.82 36.00 -46.57
C ALA A 253 -0.82 37.35 -45.83
N ASN A 254 -1.63 38.35 -46.21
CA ASN A 254 -1.74 39.66 -45.54
C ASN A 254 -2.96 40.47 -46.04
N PRO A 255 -4.22 40.07 -45.77
CA PRO A 255 -5.37 40.84 -46.20
C PRO A 255 -5.74 41.90 -45.16
N GLY A 256 -5.88 41.58 -43.87
CA GLY A 256 -6.26 42.56 -42.85
C GLY A 256 -7.67 43.11 -43.06
N VAL A 257 -8.63 42.21 -43.21
CA VAL A 257 -10.06 42.52 -43.42
C VAL A 257 -10.74 42.81 -42.09
N ASN A 258 -11.65 43.78 -42.07
CA ASN A 258 -12.65 43.93 -41.00
C ASN A 258 -13.99 43.32 -41.46
N ILE A 259 -14.45 42.26 -40.81
CA ILE A 259 -15.76 41.64 -41.06
C ILE A 259 -16.63 41.89 -39.82
N SER A 260 -17.67 42.70 -39.94
CA SER A 260 -18.50 43.01 -38.77
C SER A 260 -19.98 43.23 -39.03
N ASN A 261 -20.81 42.86 -38.05
CA ASN A 261 -22.28 43.01 -38.09
C ASN A 261 -22.98 42.26 -39.24
N ASN A 262 -22.35 41.22 -39.82
CA ASN A 262 -22.94 40.40 -40.89
C ASN A 262 -23.78 39.24 -40.33
N SER A 263 -24.70 38.72 -41.13
CA SER A 263 -25.47 37.50 -40.88
C SER A 263 -25.08 36.44 -41.92
N VAL A 264 -24.57 35.29 -41.50
CA VAL A 264 -23.92 34.30 -42.37
C VAL A 264 -24.40 32.89 -42.02
N SER A 265 -25.42 32.40 -42.72
CA SER A 265 -26.22 31.22 -42.33
C SER A 265 -26.60 30.35 -43.53
N ALA A 266 -26.89 29.07 -43.29
CA ALA A 266 -27.29 28.12 -44.33
C ALA A 266 -26.32 28.07 -45.53
N ASN A 267 -25.01 28.00 -45.28
CA ASN A 267 -24.00 27.77 -46.32
C ASN A 267 -23.45 26.34 -46.21
N THR A 268 -23.35 25.60 -47.33
CA THR A 268 -23.22 24.12 -47.30
C THR A 268 -21.86 23.61 -46.80
N ILE A 269 -20.85 24.47 -46.69
CA ILE A 269 -19.53 24.17 -46.14
C ILE A 269 -19.27 25.17 -44.99
N ASN A 270 -18.55 26.28 -45.25
CA ASN A 270 -18.15 27.20 -44.19
C ASN A 270 -18.94 28.51 -44.23
N GLY A 271 -19.41 29.00 -43.08
CA GLY A 271 -19.95 30.35 -42.95
C GLY A 271 -18.86 31.40 -43.25
N ILE A 272 -17.80 31.42 -42.45
CA ILE A 272 -16.59 32.23 -42.69
C ILE A 272 -15.37 31.30 -42.76
N TYR A 273 -14.54 31.47 -43.80
CA TYR A 273 -13.31 30.70 -44.01
C TYR A 273 -12.09 31.61 -44.19
N LEU A 274 -11.02 31.33 -43.43
CA LEU A 274 -9.70 31.96 -43.55
C LEU A 274 -8.68 30.93 -44.04
N TYR A 275 -8.06 31.16 -45.20
CA TYR A 275 -7.00 30.31 -45.76
C TYR A 275 -5.70 31.07 -45.96
N ASN A 276 -4.64 30.72 -45.20
CA ASN A 276 -3.33 31.36 -45.29
C ASN A 276 -3.40 32.90 -45.17
N THR A 277 -4.05 33.42 -44.12
CA THR A 277 -4.28 34.87 -43.89
C THR A 277 -3.84 35.32 -42.50
N LYS A 278 -3.75 36.63 -42.26
CA LYS A 278 -3.45 37.18 -40.93
C LYS A 278 -3.88 38.64 -40.73
N ASN A 279 -3.89 39.06 -39.47
CA ASN A 279 -4.23 40.42 -39.01
C ASN A 279 -5.69 40.83 -39.31
N ASN A 280 -6.60 39.87 -39.46
CA ASN A 280 -8.02 40.15 -39.70
C ASN A 280 -8.78 40.39 -38.37
N ILE A 281 -9.84 41.18 -38.42
CA ILE A 281 -10.76 41.43 -37.30
C ILE A 281 -12.15 40.99 -37.72
N ILE A 282 -12.73 40.04 -37.00
CA ILE A 282 -14.04 39.45 -37.28
C ILE A 282 -14.87 39.64 -36.01
N SER A 283 -15.83 40.57 -36.03
CA SER A 283 -16.54 40.93 -34.79
C SER A 283 -18.03 41.28 -34.93
N ASN A 284 -18.81 40.90 -33.91
CA ASN A 284 -20.26 41.17 -33.84
C ASN A 284 -21.06 40.56 -35.01
N ASN A 285 -20.58 39.44 -35.59
CA ASN A 285 -21.31 38.74 -36.67
C ASN A 285 -22.17 37.61 -36.09
N ILE A 286 -23.29 37.31 -36.75
CA ILE A 286 -24.08 36.09 -36.53
C ILE A 286 -23.69 35.12 -37.63
N ILE A 287 -23.11 33.98 -37.27
CA ILE A 287 -22.45 33.02 -38.16
C ILE A 287 -23.11 31.64 -37.95
N GLY A 288 -24.41 31.61 -38.21
CA GLY A 288 -25.31 30.47 -38.00
C GLY A 288 -26.78 30.90 -38.14
N PRO A 289 -27.74 29.96 -38.11
CA PRO A 289 -27.55 28.52 -38.06
C PRO A 289 -27.19 27.92 -39.44
N ASP A 290 -27.20 26.58 -39.52
CA ASP A 290 -27.22 25.78 -40.75
C ASP A 290 -25.95 25.84 -41.63
N ASN A 291 -24.79 26.28 -41.11
CA ASN A 291 -23.51 26.02 -41.78
C ASN A 291 -22.91 24.67 -41.33
N TRP A 292 -22.07 24.01 -42.16
CA TRP A 292 -21.32 22.82 -41.70
C TRP A 292 -20.24 23.21 -40.69
N VAL A 293 -19.47 24.26 -40.98
CA VAL A 293 -18.67 24.98 -39.97
C VAL A 293 -19.07 26.45 -39.95
N GLY A 294 -19.39 27.00 -38.79
CA GLY A 294 -19.63 28.44 -38.65
C GLY A 294 -18.39 29.25 -39.03
N LEU A 295 -17.29 29.04 -38.29
CA LEU A 295 -15.99 29.66 -38.54
C LEU A 295 -14.90 28.60 -38.73
N PHE A 296 -14.27 28.59 -39.91
CA PHE A 296 -13.13 27.75 -40.23
C PHE A 296 -11.87 28.58 -40.48
N GLN A 297 -10.73 28.17 -39.92
CA GLN A 297 -9.43 28.81 -40.14
C GLN A 297 -8.36 27.75 -40.37
N THR A 298 -7.56 27.89 -41.44
CA THR A 298 -6.33 27.10 -41.60
C THR A 298 -5.14 27.92 -42.08
N SER A 299 -3.95 27.50 -41.64
CA SER A 299 -2.64 28.12 -41.86
C SER A 299 -2.63 29.65 -41.65
N SER A 300 -3.44 30.15 -40.72
CA SER A 300 -3.70 31.58 -40.53
C SER A 300 -3.46 32.00 -39.09
N ASP A 301 -2.74 33.10 -38.89
CA ASP A 301 -2.25 33.56 -37.60
C ASP A 301 -2.69 35.00 -37.30
N TYR A 302 -2.55 35.48 -36.05
CA TYR A 302 -2.77 36.89 -35.67
C TYR A 302 -4.18 37.43 -36.00
N ASN A 303 -5.22 36.59 -36.03
CA ASN A 303 -6.59 37.01 -36.27
C ASN A 303 -7.34 37.26 -34.96
N THR A 304 -8.28 38.21 -34.97
CA THR A 304 -9.03 38.67 -33.79
C THR A 304 -10.52 38.41 -33.98
N TYR A 305 -11.13 37.70 -33.04
CA TYR A 305 -12.52 37.25 -33.05
C TYR A 305 -13.26 37.78 -31.82
N GLU A 306 -14.18 38.73 -32.00
CA GLU A 306 -14.83 39.43 -30.87
C GLU A 306 -16.35 39.44 -30.97
N ASN A 307 -17.04 38.93 -29.95
CA ASN A 307 -18.51 39.00 -29.82
C ASN A 307 -19.30 38.39 -31.00
N ASN A 308 -18.77 37.34 -31.66
CA ASN A 308 -19.51 36.64 -32.71
C ASN A 308 -20.41 35.55 -32.10
N ASP A 309 -21.57 35.36 -32.71
CA ASP A 309 -22.50 34.27 -32.43
C ASP A 309 -22.29 33.18 -33.48
N LEU A 310 -21.92 31.97 -33.03
CA LEU A 310 -21.52 30.81 -33.84
C LEU A 310 -22.47 29.62 -33.59
N SER A 311 -23.72 29.92 -33.26
CA SER A 311 -24.71 28.94 -32.77
C SER A 311 -25.50 28.24 -33.87
N GLY A 312 -25.93 27.00 -33.61
CA GLY A 312 -26.81 26.24 -34.50
C GLY A 312 -26.17 25.76 -35.82
N ASN A 313 -24.85 25.56 -35.86
CA ASN A 313 -24.14 24.94 -36.98
C ASN A 313 -23.89 23.45 -36.69
N GLN A 314 -23.29 22.70 -37.62
CA GLN A 314 -22.80 21.35 -37.31
C GLN A 314 -21.51 21.42 -36.48
N MET A 315 -20.60 22.32 -36.83
CA MET A 315 -19.47 22.74 -35.99
C MET A 315 -19.46 24.26 -35.79
N GLY A 316 -19.23 24.73 -34.57
CA GLY A 316 -19.23 26.17 -34.25
C GLY A 316 -17.99 26.89 -34.80
N ALA A 317 -16.83 26.67 -34.18
CA ALA A 317 -15.55 27.20 -34.66
C ALA A 317 -14.42 26.17 -34.60
N VAL A 318 -13.64 26.07 -35.68
CA VAL A 318 -12.51 25.15 -35.83
C VAL A 318 -11.29 25.93 -36.34
N LEU A 319 -10.28 26.07 -35.49
CA LEU A 319 -9.14 26.97 -35.69
C LEU A 319 -7.80 26.24 -35.74
N TYR A 320 -7.15 26.24 -36.91
CA TYR A 320 -5.74 25.88 -37.07
C TYR A 320 -4.89 27.15 -37.22
N GLY A 321 -4.05 27.45 -36.22
CA GLY A 321 -3.17 28.62 -36.25
C GLY A 321 -2.69 29.14 -34.89
N ASN A 322 -1.82 30.15 -34.94
CA ASN A 322 -1.08 30.72 -33.81
C ASN A 322 -1.44 32.20 -33.61
N HIS A 323 -1.15 32.76 -32.43
CA HIS A 323 -1.30 34.20 -32.13
C HIS A 323 -2.72 34.79 -32.30
N ASN A 324 -3.76 33.94 -32.34
CA ASN A 324 -5.14 34.39 -32.52
C ASN A 324 -5.76 34.81 -31.18
N ILE A 325 -6.63 35.83 -31.22
CA ILE A 325 -7.28 36.42 -30.05
C ILE A 325 -8.80 36.15 -30.12
N LEU A 326 -9.38 35.56 -29.07
CA LEU A 326 -10.82 35.30 -28.96
C LEU A 326 -11.40 35.98 -27.72
N ARG A 327 -12.47 36.76 -27.87
CA ARG A 327 -13.22 37.44 -26.79
C ARG A 327 -14.73 37.42 -27.04
N GLY A 328 -15.53 37.23 -25.99
CA GLY A 328 -16.99 37.37 -26.01
C GLY A 328 -17.77 36.49 -27.00
N ASN A 329 -17.15 35.51 -27.68
CA ASN A 329 -17.84 34.71 -28.69
C ASN A 329 -18.76 33.68 -28.02
N THR A 330 -19.93 33.46 -28.61
CA THR A 330 -20.93 32.51 -28.12
C THR A 330 -21.07 31.35 -29.10
N LEU A 331 -20.99 30.11 -28.60
CA LEU A 331 -21.15 28.89 -29.37
C LEU A 331 -22.21 28.04 -28.67
N TYR A 332 -23.41 27.92 -29.24
CA TYR A 332 -24.55 27.25 -28.61
C TYR A 332 -25.23 26.28 -29.58
N ASP A 333 -25.62 25.09 -29.09
CA ASP A 333 -26.39 24.08 -29.84
C ASP A 333 -25.77 23.71 -31.21
N ASN A 334 -24.44 23.55 -31.25
CA ASN A 334 -23.75 23.02 -32.43
C ASN A 334 -23.75 21.48 -32.41
N SER A 335 -24.20 20.84 -33.49
CA SER A 335 -24.67 19.45 -33.41
C SER A 335 -23.59 18.37 -33.29
N GLU A 336 -22.34 18.66 -33.70
CA GLU A 336 -21.19 17.75 -33.53
C GLU A 336 -20.09 18.29 -32.61
N SER A 337 -19.75 19.57 -32.71
CA SER A 337 -18.73 20.18 -31.85
C SER A 337 -18.84 21.70 -31.79
N ASN A 338 -18.88 22.27 -30.58
CA ASN A 338 -18.90 23.72 -30.42
C ASN A 338 -17.54 24.36 -30.79
N PHE A 339 -16.43 23.91 -30.22
CA PHE A 339 -15.13 24.56 -30.35
C PHE A 339 -13.97 23.56 -30.50
N TYR A 340 -13.07 23.83 -31.46
CA TYR A 340 -11.83 23.09 -31.65
C TYR A 340 -10.68 24.04 -31.99
N ILE A 341 -9.52 23.86 -31.35
CA ILE A 341 -8.29 24.58 -31.67
C ILE A 341 -7.07 23.65 -31.73
N LYS A 342 -6.23 23.81 -32.77
CA LYS A 342 -4.92 23.16 -32.90
C LYS A 342 -3.89 24.21 -33.35
N SER A 343 -2.73 24.19 -32.71
CA SER A 343 -1.65 25.15 -32.94
C SER A 343 -0.31 24.42 -33.01
N SER A 344 0.70 25.03 -33.66
CA SER A 344 2.09 24.59 -33.52
C SER A 344 2.69 24.98 -32.17
N ASP A 345 2.22 26.09 -31.59
CA ASP A 345 2.49 26.48 -30.20
C ASP A 345 1.21 27.03 -29.58
N MET A 346 0.66 26.33 -28.59
CA MET A 346 -0.59 26.75 -27.94
C MET A 346 -0.42 27.99 -27.06
N MET A 347 0.79 28.31 -26.58
CA MET A 347 1.03 29.51 -25.76
C MET A 347 0.72 30.81 -26.50
N THR A 348 0.88 30.80 -27.83
CA THR A 348 0.72 31.98 -28.69
C THR A 348 -0.72 32.49 -28.74
N ASN A 349 -1.71 31.60 -28.68
CA ASN A 349 -3.12 31.96 -28.78
C ASN A 349 -3.65 32.54 -27.45
N ASP A 350 -4.61 33.45 -27.54
CA ASP A 350 -5.17 34.19 -26.43
C ASP A 350 -6.70 34.08 -26.44
N ILE A 351 -7.20 33.04 -25.77
CA ILE A 351 -8.64 32.79 -25.60
C ILE A 351 -9.05 33.32 -24.22
N GLY A 352 -10.02 34.23 -24.19
CA GLY A 352 -10.56 34.78 -22.96
C GLY A 352 -11.66 33.88 -22.36
N ILE A 353 -11.80 33.93 -21.03
CA ILE A 353 -12.85 33.22 -20.29
C ILE A 353 -14.27 33.82 -20.51
N ASP A 354 -14.36 34.88 -21.29
CA ASP A 354 -15.58 35.52 -21.77
C ASP A 354 -16.17 34.87 -23.04
N ASN A 355 -15.46 33.91 -23.65
CA ASN A 355 -16.02 33.04 -24.68
C ASN A 355 -16.80 31.89 -24.03
N THR A 356 -17.97 31.53 -24.56
CA THR A 356 -18.86 30.52 -23.94
C THR A 356 -19.31 29.43 -24.91
N ILE A 357 -19.35 28.20 -24.40
CA ILE A 357 -19.91 27.01 -25.05
C ILE A 357 -21.16 26.61 -24.26
N ASP A 358 -22.33 26.59 -24.92
CA ASP A 358 -23.63 26.30 -24.30
C ASP A 358 -23.91 27.13 -23.01
N GLY A 359 -23.40 28.36 -22.99
CA GLY A 359 -23.46 29.29 -21.85
C GLY A 359 -22.39 29.08 -20.76
N LYS A 360 -21.55 28.03 -20.85
CA LYS A 360 -20.44 27.75 -19.94
C LYS A 360 -19.11 28.37 -20.46
N PRO A 361 -18.32 29.09 -19.64
CA PRO A 361 -17.02 29.64 -20.03
C PRO A 361 -15.99 28.63 -20.59
N ILE A 362 -15.20 29.05 -21.57
CA ILE A 362 -13.98 28.33 -22.00
C ILE A 362 -12.83 28.69 -21.07
N TYR A 363 -12.24 27.70 -20.40
CA TYR A 363 -11.05 27.90 -19.55
C TYR A 363 -9.78 27.64 -20.36
N TYR A 364 -8.94 28.66 -20.50
CA TYR A 364 -7.68 28.61 -21.25
C TYR A 364 -6.50 29.06 -20.37
N GLU A 365 -6.03 28.14 -19.54
CA GLU A 365 -5.10 28.38 -18.44
C GLU A 365 -3.65 28.19 -18.93
N LYS A 366 -2.78 29.18 -18.69
CA LYS A 366 -1.39 29.21 -19.20
C LYS A 366 -0.38 29.48 -18.10
N ASN A 367 0.70 28.68 -18.02
CA ASN A 367 1.72 28.79 -16.96
C ASN A 367 1.13 28.69 -15.54
N VAL A 368 0.19 27.76 -15.32
CA VAL A 368 -0.53 27.63 -14.03
C VAL A 368 -0.06 26.38 -13.31
N SER A 369 0.23 26.50 -12.01
CA SER A 369 0.67 25.38 -11.20
C SER A 369 -0.02 25.31 -9.84
N ASN A 370 -0.11 24.09 -9.26
CA ASN A 370 -0.63 23.83 -7.92
C ASN A 370 -2.09 24.34 -7.71
N LYS A 371 -2.97 24.08 -8.68
CA LYS A 371 -4.35 24.59 -8.69
C LYS A 371 -5.37 23.48 -8.88
N THR A 372 -6.34 23.43 -7.98
CA THR A 372 -7.49 22.52 -8.04
C THR A 372 -8.67 23.21 -8.71
N TYR A 373 -9.43 22.44 -9.48
CA TYR A 373 -10.75 22.75 -9.99
C TYR A 373 -11.69 21.61 -9.62
N ASP A 374 -12.84 21.94 -9.04
CA ASP A 374 -13.81 21.00 -8.47
C ASP A 374 -15.16 21.09 -9.19
N ASP A 375 -16.21 20.46 -8.63
CA ASP A 375 -17.57 20.45 -9.18
C ASP A 375 -18.24 21.84 -9.21
N SER A 376 -17.66 22.87 -8.58
CA SER A 376 -18.08 24.27 -8.78
C SER A 376 -17.68 24.83 -10.16
N MET A 377 -16.79 24.14 -10.89
CA MET A 377 -16.29 24.53 -12.20
C MET A 377 -17.31 24.28 -13.32
N ASN A 378 -18.19 25.25 -13.56
CA ASN A 378 -19.09 25.23 -14.72
C ASN A 378 -18.36 25.61 -16.03
N ALA A 379 -17.57 24.69 -16.58
CA ALA A 379 -16.75 24.91 -17.78
C ALA A 379 -17.38 24.36 -19.08
N GLY A 380 -17.19 25.06 -20.19
CA GLY A 380 -17.59 24.62 -21.53
C GLY A 380 -16.53 23.76 -22.21
N ALA A 381 -15.25 24.12 -22.01
CA ALA A 381 -14.07 23.34 -22.39
C ALA A 381 -12.90 23.74 -21.47
N PHE A 382 -11.90 22.87 -21.35
CA PHE A 382 -10.71 23.09 -20.52
C PHE A 382 -9.43 22.89 -21.30
N TYR A 383 -8.55 23.88 -21.27
CA TYR A 383 -7.20 23.83 -21.84
C TYR A 383 -6.20 24.25 -20.75
N CYS A 384 -5.19 23.43 -20.51
CA CYS A 384 -4.02 23.79 -19.72
C CYS A 384 -2.77 23.72 -20.60
N VAL A 385 -1.97 24.78 -20.57
CA VAL A 385 -0.84 25.02 -21.48
C VAL A 385 0.38 25.43 -20.66
N HIS A 386 1.44 24.61 -20.66
CA HIS A 386 2.56 24.74 -19.71
C HIS A 386 2.09 24.75 -18.24
N CYS A 387 1.26 23.77 -17.84
CA CYS A 387 0.75 23.65 -16.48
C CYS A 387 1.49 22.56 -15.66
N GLU A 388 1.48 22.65 -14.33
CA GLU A 388 2.08 21.62 -13.46
C GLU A 388 1.28 21.39 -12.17
N ASN A 389 1.08 20.13 -11.76
CA ASN A 389 0.34 19.79 -10.53
C ASN A 389 -1.05 20.47 -10.50
N ILE A 390 -1.81 20.27 -11.56
CA ILE A 390 -3.22 20.63 -11.66
C ILE A 390 -4.06 19.47 -11.17
N ILE A 391 -5.15 19.76 -10.44
CA ILE A 391 -6.14 18.75 -10.07
C ILE A 391 -7.47 19.16 -10.69
N LEU A 392 -8.00 18.33 -11.59
CA LEU A 392 -9.37 18.40 -12.09
C LEU A 392 -10.17 17.31 -11.38
N LYS A 393 -11.16 17.67 -10.56
CA LYS A 393 -11.94 16.70 -9.78
C LYS A 393 -13.45 16.90 -9.91
N ASN A 394 -14.17 15.86 -10.33
CA ASN A 394 -15.64 15.84 -10.48
C ASN A 394 -16.19 16.93 -11.44
N VAL A 395 -15.38 17.41 -12.38
CA VAL A 395 -15.76 18.51 -13.30
C VAL A 395 -16.70 18.01 -14.40
N SER A 396 -17.78 18.75 -14.65
CA SER A 396 -18.72 18.50 -15.75
C SER A 396 -18.61 19.54 -16.86
N LEU A 397 -18.09 19.15 -18.02
CA LEU A 397 -17.93 20.05 -19.17
C LEU A 397 -19.27 20.26 -19.92
N ALA A 398 -19.26 21.00 -21.03
CA ALA A 398 -20.40 20.96 -21.95
C ALA A 398 -20.50 19.60 -22.66
N ASP A 399 -21.67 19.35 -23.24
CA ASP A 399 -21.90 18.26 -24.18
C ASP A 399 -21.26 18.56 -25.55
N LYS A 400 -21.58 17.78 -26.60
CA LYS A 400 -21.19 18.05 -28.00
C LYS A 400 -19.67 18.20 -28.17
N ARG A 401 -18.96 17.13 -27.78
CA ARG A 401 -17.51 16.94 -27.92
C ARG A 401 -16.68 18.09 -27.34
N ALA A 402 -17.06 18.59 -26.15
CA ALA A 402 -16.22 19.48 -25.37
C ALA A 402 -14.79 18.92 -25.21
N GLN A 403 -13.79 19.81 -25.22
CA GLN A 403 -12.38 19.42 -25.15
C GLN A 403 -11.83 19.55 -23.74
N MET A 404 -11.05 18.55 -23.33
CA MET A 404 -10.06 18.65 -22.26
C MET A 404 -8.67 18.48 -22.90
N VAL A 405 -7.81 19.50 -22.82
CA VAL A 405 -6.49 19.50 -23.46
C VAL A 405 -5.41 19.84 -22.45
N PHE A 406 -4.44 18.95 -22.29
CA PHE A 406 -3.19 19.16 -21.59
C PHE A 406 -2.08 19.27 -22.64
N TRP A 407 -1.49 20.45 -22.78
CA TRP A 407 -0.38 20.71 -23.71
C TRP A 407 0.86 21.16 -22.93
N HIS A 408 1.96 20.40 -23.00
CA HIS A 408 3.09 20.53 -22.07
C HIS A 408 2.63 20.66 -20.62
N THR A 409 1.72 19.78 -20.17
CA THR A 409 1.19 19.79 -18.80
C THR A 409 1.68 18.57 -18.05
N ASP A 410 2.23 18.77 -16.87
CA ASP A 410 2.99 17.73 -16.15
C ASP A 410 2.44 17.48 -14.74
N ASN A 411 2.71 16.28 -14.21
CA ASN A 411 2.48 15.91 -12.80
C ASN A 411 1.02 16.15 -12.31
N SER A 412 0.02 16.13 -13.19
CA SER A 412 -1.36 16.56 -12.90
C SER A 412 -2.37 15.41 -12.83
N LEU A 413 -3.47 15.60 -12.10
CA LEU A 413 -4.55 14.61 -11.87
C LEU A 413 -5.86 15.04 -12.55
N VAL A 414 -6.53 14.11 -13.22
CA VAL A 414 -7.90 14.25 -13.72
C VAL A 414 -8.75 13.08 -13.19
N GLU A 415 -9.72 13.40 -12.33
CA GLU A 415 -10.61 12.46 -11.65
C GLU A 415 -12.09 12.89 -11.78
N GLY A 416 -13.02 11.99 -12.13
CA GLY A 416 -14.45 12.29 -12.16
C GLY A 416 -14.94 13.22 -13.30
N LEU A 417 -14.13 13.46 -14.34
CA LEU A 417 -14.50 14.24 -15.52
C LEU A 417 -15.68 13.60 -16.27
N THR A 418 -16.74 14.36 -16.57
CA THR A 418 -17.96 13.83 -17.20
C THR A 418 -18.75 14.86 -18.04
N SER A 419 -19.73 14.38 -18.82
CA SER A 419 -20.70 15.12 -19.65
C SER A 419 -22.02 14.34 -19.70
N GLU A 420 -23.17 14.99 -19.94
CA GLU A 420 -24.47 14.30 -19.96
C GLU A 420 -24.58 13.35 -21.16
N ASP A 421 -24.05 13.74 -22.33
CA ASP A 421 -23.99 12.91 -23.53
C ASP A 421 -22.72 12.03 -23.65
N LYS A 422 -21.88 11.99 -22.61
CA LYS A 422 -20.59 11.28 -22.53
C LYS A 422 -19.58 11.63 -23.66
N SER A 423 -19.77 12.73 -24.40
CA SER A 423 -19.06 12.95 -25.68
C SER A 423 -17.67 13.59 -25.60
N ILE A 424 -17.20 13.98 -24.40
CA ILE A 424 -15.91 14.69 -24.16
C ILE A 424 -14.73 14.06 -24.91
N THR A 425 -13.82 14.92 -25.38
CA THR A 425 -12.57 14.53 -26.04
C THR A 425 -11.37 14.93 -25.18
N VAL A 426 -10.46 14.00 -24.90
CA VAL A 426 -9.27 14.23 -24.07
C VAL A 426 -8.00 14.23 -24.93
N ALA A 427 -7.08 15.18 -24.73
CA ALA A 427 -5.79 15.21 -25.41
C ALA A 427 -4.63 15.49 -24.44
N LEU A 428 -3.60 14.63 -24.48
CA LEU A 428 -2.34 14.76 -23.75
C LEU A 428 -1.19 14.95 -24.74
N ASP A 429 -0.83 16.20 -25.03
CA ASP A 429 0.16 16.57 -26.05
C ASP A 429 1.43 17.13 -25.39
N TYR A 430 2.56 16.44 -25.56
CA TYR A 430 3.84 16.70 -24.87
C TYR A 430 3.75 16.72 -23.33
N ALA A 431 2.70 16.09 -22.79
CA ALA A 431 2.37 16.05 -21.37
C ALA A 431 3.02 14.83 -20.67
N THR A 432 3.49 14.98 -19.43
CA THR A 432 4.22 13.90 -18.72
C THR A 432 3.73 13.63 -17.29
N ASN A 433 3.85 12.38 -16.85
CA ASN A 433 3.56 11.93 -15.47
C ASN A 433 2.15 12.25 -14.95
N ASN A 434 1.16 12.48 -15.83
CA ASN A 434 -0.20 12.80 -15.42
C ASN A 434 -1.01 11.55 -15.08
N ILE A 435 -1.94 11.64 -14.13
CA ILE A 435 -2.87 10.56 -13.75
C ILE A 435 -4.27 10.90 -14.27
N ILE A 436 -4.82 10.05 -15.14
CA ILE A 436 -6.17 10.18 -15.70
C ILE A 436 -6.98 8.97 -15.24
N ARG A 437 -7.89 9.12 -14.26
CA ARG A 437 -8.66 8.00 -13.71
C ARG A 437 -10.10 8.32 -13.33
N LYS A 438 -10.99 7.33 -13.28
CA LYS A 438 -12.40 7.50 -12.89
C LYS A 438 -13.17 8.54 -13.73
N ASN A 439 -12.84 8.69 -15.00
CA ASN A 439 -13.48 9.66 -15.91
C ASN A 439 -14.42 8.97 -16.91
N THR A 440 -15.39 9.69 -17.46
CA THR A 440 -16.18 9.26 -18.62
C THR A 440 -15.96 10.21 -19.79
N PHE A 441 -15.40 9.70 -20.88
CA PHE A 441 -15.15 10.47 -22.10
C PHE A 441 -15.27 9.58 -23.35
N ASN A 442 -15.44 10.19 -24.51
CA ASN A 442 -15.60 9.49 -25.78
C ASN A 442 -14.29 8.83 -26.22
N TRP A 443 -13.20 9.61 -26.32
CA TRP A 443 -11.89 9.11 -26.72
C TRP A 443 -10.75 9.98 -26.16
N ILE A 444 -9.53 9.42 -26.18
CA ILE A 444 -8.30 10.10 -25.75
C ILE A 444 -7.21 10.06 -26.85
N LYS A 445 -6.44 11.15 -26.95
CA LYS A 445 -5.21 11.29 -27.72
C LYS A 445 -4.02 11.40 -26.77
N VAL A 446 -2.92 10.71 -27.08
CA VAL A 446 -1.63 10.89 -26.39
C VAL A 446 -0.55 11.10 -27.44
N ALA A 447 0.22 12.18 -27.34
CA ALA A 447 1.23 12.50 -28.34
C ALA A 447 2.52 13.02 -27.70
N TYR A 448 3.66 12.39 -28.00
CA TYR A 448 4.99 12.87 -27.65
C TYR A 448 5.24 13.09 -26.13
N GLY A 449 4.42 12.47 -25.28
CA GLY A 449 4.52 12.49 -23.81
C GLY A 449 5.16 11.23 -23.22
N SER A 450 5.28 11.18 -21.88
CA SER A 450 5.87 10.04 -21.17
C SER A 450 5.35 9.87 -19.75
N GLY A 451 5.30 8.65 -19.22
CA GLY A 451 4.94 8.38 -17.82
C GLY A 451 3.47 8.64 -17.44
N ASN A 452 2.60 8.99 -18.39
CA ASN A 452 1.19 9.23 -18.09
C ASN A 452 0.48 7.92 -17.71
N ASN A 453 -0.47 7.98 -16.79
CA ASN A 453 -1.08 6.82 -16.18
C ASN A 453 -2.61 6.92 -16.31
N ILE A 454 -3.18 6.13 -17.23
CA ILE A 454 -4.58 6.19 -17.66
C ILE A 454 -5.28 4.89 -17.27
N TYR A 455 -6.03 4.86 -16.17
CA TYR A 455 -6.69 3.64 -15.67
C TYR A 455 -8.06 3.93 -15.03
N ASN A 456 -8.95 2.95 -15.00
CA ASN A 456 -10.31 3.02 -14.47
C ASN A 456 -11.16 4.15 -15.09
N ASN A 457 -11.01 4.41 -16.40
CA ASN A 457 -11.87 5.33 -17.16
C ASN A 457 -12.88 4.57 -18.02
N ASN A 458 -14.02 5.20 -18.32
CA ASN A 458 -15.01 4.76 -19.30
C ASN A 458 -14.76 5.45 -20.63
N ILE A 459 -14.19 4.73 -21.58
CA ILE A 459 -13.83 5.22 -22.92
C ILE A 459 -14.91 4.78 -23.92
N MET A 460 -15.77 5.72 -24.28
CA MET A 460 -17.10 5.43 -24.84
C MET A 460 -17.15 5.26 -26.37
N SER A 461 -16.09 5.55 -27.11
CA SER A 461 -16.09 5.43 -28.57
C SER A 461 -16.13 3.96 -29.05
N PRO A 462 -17.07 3.58 -29.94
CA PRO A 462 -17.08 2.25 -30.55
C PRO A 462 -16.15 2.14 -31.77
N ASP A 463 -15.99 3.22 -32.54
CA ASP A 463 -15.37 3.17 -33.87
C ASP A 463 -13.95 3.73 -33.90
N MET A 464 -13.73 4.88 -33.24
CA MET A 464 -12.50 5.67 -33.31
C MET A 464 -11.40 5.06 -32.43
N MET A 465 -10.16 5.08 -32.92
CA MET A 465 -9.01 4.57 -32.16
C MET A 465 -8.37 5.68 -31.34
N THR A 466 -8.01 5.33 -30.10
CA THR A 466 -7.10 6.11 -29.27
C THR A 466 -5.82 6.35 -30.05
N SER A 467 -5.56 7.62 -30.34
CA SER A 467 -4.48 8.01 -31.25
C SER A 467 -3.22 8.26 -30.44
N ILE A 468 -2.27 7.32 -30.51
CA ILE A 468 -1.01 7.36 -29.76
C ILE A 468 0.15 7.65 -30.72
N TYR A 469 0.81 8.79 -30.51
CA TYR A 469 1.97 9.23 -31.27
C TYR A 469 3.21 9.22 -30.38
N PRO A 470 4.36 8.73 -30.86
CA PRO A 470 5.45 8.14 -30.08
C PRO A 470 5.63 8.74 -28.68
N SER A 471 5.03 8.03 -27.72
CA SER A 471 5.06 8.30 -26.28
C SER A 471 5.77 7.15 -25.58
N PHE A 472 6.54 7.43 -24.52
CA PHE A 472 7.34 6.40 -23.85
C PHE A 472 6.82 6.11 -22.44
N GLY A 473 6.47 4.85 -22.17
CA GLY A 473 6.09 4.38 -20.84
C GLY A 473 4.85 5.07 -20.27
N SER A 474 3.84 5.35 -21.09
CA SER A 474 2.52 5.74 -20.59
C SER A 474 1.68 4.48 -20.42
N LEU A 475 1.15 4.23 -19.23
CA LEU A 475 0.43 3.01 -18.89
C LEU A 475 -1.07 3.20 -19.05
N PHE A 476 -1.73 2.21 -19.65
CA PHE A 476 -3.20 2.13 -19.78
C PHE A 476 -3.84 1.17 -18.76
N TYR A 477 -3.09 0.77 -17.74
CA TYR A 477 -3.52 -0.13 -16.68
C TYR A 477 -2.66 0.04 -15.43
N GLN A 478 -3.16 -0.50 -14.32
CA GLN A 478 -2.43 -0.71 -13.07
C GLN A 478 -2.49 -2.20 -12.68
N PRO A 479 -1.54 -2.73 -11.89
CA PRO A 479 -1.60 -4.10 -11.39
C PRO A 479 -2.94 -4.40 -10.69
N LEU A 480 -3.38 -5.65 -10.74
CA LEU A 480 -4.54 -6.10 -9.98
C LEU A 480 -4.29 -5.88 -8.47
N PRO A 481 -5.30 -5.45 -7.69
CA PRO A 481 -6.72 -5.36 -8.04
C PRO A 481 -7.17 -4.04 -8.70
N ILE A 482 -6.26 -3.12 -9.08
CA ILE A 482 -6.64 -1.78 -9.55
C ILE A 482 -7.26 -1.80 -10.96
N GLY A 483 -6.67 -2.54 -11.90
CA GLY A 483 -7.24 -2.77 -13.24
C GLY A 483 -6.88 -1.75 -14.33
N GLY A 484 -7.49 -1.94 -15.50
CA GLY A 484 -7.32 -1.15 -16.73
C GLY A 484 -8.46 -0.16 -16.96
N ASN A 485 -8.85 0.08 -18.22
CA ASN A 485 -9.97 0.95 -18.58
C ASN A 485 -11.13 0.13 -19.15
N TYR A 486 -12.35 0.66 -19.08
CA TYR A 486 -13.44 0.15 -19.90
C TYR A 486 -13.35 0.74 -21.30
N TRP A 487 -13.40 -0.12 -22.31
CA TRP A 487 -13.34 0.24 -23.71
C TRP A 487 -14.63 -0.19 -24.41
N LYS A 488 -15.47 0.77 -24.82
CA LYS A 488 -16.75 0.43 -25.50
C LYS A 488 -16.54 -0.41 -26.76
N ARG A 489 -15.41 -0.20 -27.43
CA ARG A 489 -14.91 -0.95 -28.59
C ARG A 489 -14.48 -2.40 -28.29
N ASN A 490 -14.14 -2.73 -27.04
CA ASN A 490 -13.75 -4.08 -26.62
C ASN A 490 -14.92 -4.91 -26.06
N GLU A 491 -16.03 -4.28 -25.65
CA GLU A 491 -17.20 -4.94 -25.04
C GLU A 491 -17.67 -6.21 -25.79
N ALA A 492 -17.72 -6.17 -27.13
CA ALA A 492 -18.16 -7.29 -27.95
C ALA A 492 -17.08 -8.38 -28.21
N ARG A 493 -15.89 -8.24 -27.60
CA ARG A 493 -14.73 -9.16 -27.73
C ARG A 493 -14.24 -9.68 -26.39
N CYS A 494 -14.40 -8.89 -25.34
CA CYS A 494 -14.08 -9.25 -23.97
C CYS A 494 -14.71 -10.60 -23.60
N LYS A 495 -13.98 -11.37 -22.80
CA LYS A 495 -14.51 -12.50 -22.04
C LYS A 495 -14.15 -12.26 -20.59
N ASP A 496 -15.11 -12.54 -19.72
CA ASP A 496 -14.98 -12.51 -18.27
C ASP A 496 -15.40 -13.92 -17.82
N ILE A 497 -14.44 -14.85 -17.80
CA ILE A 497 -14.67 -16.28 -17.54
C ILE A 497 -14.69 -16.58 -16.04
N ASN A 498 -13.96 -15.80 -15.25
CA ASN A 498 -13.90 -15.91 -13.78
C ASN A 498 -14.97 -15.05 -13.06
N ASN A 499 -15.67 -14.16 -13.78
CA ASN A 499 -16.71 -13.25 -13.29
C ASN A 499 -16.13 -12.19 -12.31
N ASP A 500 -14.91 -11.70 -12.55
CA ASP A 500 -14.29 -10.62 -11.76
C ASP A 500 -14.53 -9.20 -12.33
N LYS A 501 -15.19 -9.11 -13.50
CA LYS A 501 -15.47 -7.89 -14.30
C LYS A 501 -14.31 -7.35 -15.11
N ILE A 502 -13.16 -8.02 -15.16
CA ILE A 502 -12.02 -7.72 -16.03
C ILE A 502 -12.00 -8.74 -17.19
N CYS A 503 -11.42 -8.36 -18.34
CA CYS A 503 -11.31 -9.28 -19.47
C CYS A 503 -10.11 -10.23 -19.31
N ASP A 504 -10.32 -11.54 -19.52
CA ASP A 504 -9.24 -12.53 -19.65
C ASP A 504 -8.29 -12.23 -20.84
N ASP A 505 -8.80 -11.55 -21.87
CA ASP A 505 -8.03 -11.11 -23.04
C ASP A 505 -7.67 -9.61 -22.93
N GLN A 506 -6.37 -9.31 -22.98
CA GLN A 506 -5.84 -7.95 -23.12
C GLN A 506 -6.36 -7.22 -24.38
N PHE A 507 -6.52 -5.89 -24.28
CA PHE A 507 -7.00 -5.05 -25.37
C PHE A 507 -5.86 -4.27 -26.04
N PHE A 508 -5.59 -4.61 -27.31
CA PHE A 508 -4.61 -3.94 -28.16
C PHE A 508 -5.21 -2.76 -28.94
N PHE A 509 -4.48 -1.65 -28.99
CA PHE A 509 -4.75 -0.49 -29.84
C PHE A 509 -3.45 -0.03 -30.52
N ASP A 510 -3.47 1.08 -31.26
CA ASP A 510 -2.27 1.54 -31.96
C ASP A 510 -1.22 2.02 -30.95
N GLY A 511 -0.04 1.39 -30.95
CA GLY A 511 1.13 1.76 -30.15
C GLY A 511 1.24 1.10 -28.78
N GLU A 512 0.14 0.84 -28.09
CA GLU A 512 0.11 0.37 -26.68
C GLU A 512 -0.97 -0.72 -26.44
N THR A 513 -1.02 -1.25 -25.21
CA THR A 513 -2.00 -2.26 -24.78
C THR A 513 -2.53 -1.97 -23.37
N ASP A 514 -3.77 -2.39 -23.12
CA ASP A 514 -4.35 -2.49 -21.78
C ASP A 514 -4.46 -3.98 -21.44
N ILE A 515 -3.75 -4.43 -20.40
CA ILE A 515 -3.70 -5.86 -20.02
C ILE A 515 -4.77 -6.28 -19.00
N TYR A 516 -5.51 -5.33 -18.43
CA TYR A 516 -6.59 -5.59 -17.47
C TYR A 516 -7.88 -4.78 -17.80
N PRO A 517 -8.34 -4.74 -19.07
CA PRO A 517 -9.46 -3.88 -19.45
C PRO A 517 -10.77 -4.38 -18.81
N TRP A 518 -11.64 -3.46 -18.41
CA TRP A 518 -12.91 -3.81 -17.77
C TRP A 518 -13.93 -4.36 -18.79
N ALA A 519 -14.68 -5.38 -18.38
CA ALA A 519 -15.68 -6.08 -19.19
C ALA A 519 -16.99 -5.31 -19.36
N GLN A 520 -17.26 -4.36 -18.47
CA GLN A 520 -18.43 -3.48 -18.43
C GLN A 520 -18.00 -2.07 -18.04
N GLU A 521 -18.89 -1.06 -18.20
CA GLU A 521 -18.62 0.29 -17.70
C GLU A 521 -18.15 0.24 -16.24
N PHE A 522 -17.00 0.84 -15.96
CA PHE A 522 -16.44 1.00 -14.63
C PHE A 522 -17.39 1.88 -13.81
N ASP A 523 -17.92 1.32 -12.74
CA ASP A 523 -18.84 2.02 -11.86
C ASP A 523 -18.05 2.87 -10.86
N PHE A 524 -18.05 4.19 -11.05
CA PHE A 524 -17.41 5.13 -10.12
C PHE A 524 -18.06 5.14 -8.73
N ASN A 525 -19.25 4.55 -8.60
CA ASN A 525 -19.92 4.32 -7.31
C ASN A 525 -19.49 3.00 -6.65
N THR A 526 -18.56 2.22 -7.25
CA THR A 526 -17.74 1.29 -6.46
C THR A 526 -16.76 2.13 -5.63
N PRO A 527 -16.94 2.24 -4.31
CA PRO A 527 -16.20 3.21 -3.52
C PRO A 527 -14.76 2.72 -3.34
N SER A 528 -13.77 3.54 -3.75
CA SER A 528 -12.34 3.19 -3.57
C SER A 528 -11.86 3.32 -2.11
N CYS A 529 -12.78 3.59 -1.21
CA CYS A 529 -12.78 3.39 0.24
C CYS A 529 -14.28 3.24 0.62
N CYS A 530 -14.71 2.35 1.51
CA CYS A 530 -13.92 1.33 2.21
C CYS A 530 -14.69 0.03 2.46
N SER A 531 -13.91 -1.04 2.64
CA SER A 531 -14.35 -2.29 3.26
C SER A 531 -14.87 -2.04 4.68
N SER A 532 -15.88 -2.80 5.10
CA SER A 532 -16.28 -2.83 6.51
C SER A 532 -15.36 -3.77 7.29
N VAL A 533 -15.13 -3.52 8.58
CA VAL A 533 -14.02 -4.17 9.31
C VAL A 533 -14.52 -5.32 10.18
N MET A 534 -13.95 -6.51 10.03
CA MET A 534 -14.15 -7.61 10.99
C MET A 534 -12.92 -7.73 11.87
N PHE A 535 -13.10 -7.58 13.18
CA PHE A 535 -12.04 -7.76 14.16
C PHE A 535 -12.12 -9.16 14.81
N LEU A 536 -10.99 -9.86 14.81
CA LEU A 536 -10.81 -11.17 15.43
C LEU A 536 -9.83 -11.05 16.61
N PRO A 537 -10.29 -11.19 17.88
CA PRO A 537 -9.45 -11.03 19.06
C PRO A 537 -8.53 -12.25 19.28
N GLY A 538 -7.52 -12.07 20.14
CA GLY A 538 -6.66 -13.16 20.61
C GLY A 538 -7.38 -14.24 21.43
N ILE A 539 -6.66 -15.32 21.74
CA ILE A 539 -7.10 -16.35 22.70
C ILE A 539 -7.43 -15.66 24.03
N LYS A 540 -8.39 -16.15 24.80
CA LYS A 540 -8.81 -15.55 26.10
C LYS A 540 -9.27 -14.09 26.07
N ALA A 541 -9.31 -13.43 24.91
CA ALA A 541 -9.73 -12.02 24.79
C ALA A 541 -11.20 -11.85 24.35
N SER A 542 -12.02 -12.91 24.50
CA SER A 542 -13.49 -12.87 24.47
C SER A 542 -14.04 -13.33 25.81
N ARG A 543 -15.11 -12.69 26.31
CA ARG A 543 -15.72 -13.07 27.59
C ARG A 543 -16.59 -14.31 27.44
N LEU A 544 -16.53 -15.20 28.44
CA LEU A 544 -17.30 -16.44 28.46
C LEU A 544 -18.28 -16.43 29.63
N TYR A 545 -19.48 -16.93 29.37
CA TYR A 545 -20.64 -16.84 30.26
C TYR A 545 -21.38 -18.17 30.34
N LYS A 546 -22.07 -18.39 31.45
CA LYS A 546 -23.02 -19.49 31.66
C LYS A 546 -24.34 -18.93 32.20
N LYS A 547 -25.41 -19.71 32.15
CA LYS A 547 -26.69 -19.42 32.82
C LYS A 547 -26.97 -20.50 33.87
N ASP A 548 -26.96 -20.13 35.15
CA ASP A 548 -27.50 -20.97 36.23
C ASP A 548 -28.67 -20.29 36.93
N GLY A 549 -29.71 -21.07 37.24
CA GLY A 549 -30.93 -20.62 37.94
C GLY A 549 -31.79 -19.56 37.23
N GLY A 550 -31.33 -19.00 36.11
CA GLY A 550 -31.88 -17.79 35.46
C GLY A 550 -31.06 -16.51 35.70
N SER A 551 -29.96 -16.62 36.45
CA SER A 551 -28.85 -15.65 36.47
C SER A 551 -27.92 -15.91 35.28
N GLU A 552 -27.29 -14.86 34.76
CA GLU A 552 -26.08 -14.95 33.93
C GLU A 552 -24.88 -14.86 34.87
N ASP A 553 -23.90 -15.73 34.64
CA ASP A 553 -22.63 -15.74 35.37
C ASP A 553 -21.46 -15.56 34.39
N GLN A 554 -20.41 -14.85 34.81
CA GLN A 554 -19.24 -14.58 33.99
C GLN A 554 -18.12 -15.53 34.39
N LEU A 555 -17.82 -16.50 33.52
CA LEU A 555 -16.75 -17.46 33.75
C LEU A 555 -15.37 -16.90 33.35
N TRP A 556 -15.34 -15.92 32.45
CA TRP A 556 -14.12 -15.25 32.00
C TRP A 556 -14.38 -13.76 31.71
N GLU A 557 -13.70 -12.81 32.36
CA GLU A 557 -12.72 -12.97 33.45
C GLU A 557 -13.36 -13.66 34.69
N PRO A 558 -12.65 -14.60 35.37
CA PRO A 558 -13.21 -15.35 36.49
C PRO A 558 -13.29 -14.54 37.79
N ASN A 559 -14.19 -14.92 38.69
CA ASN A 559 -14.47 -14.23 39.95
C ASN A 559 -13.70 -14.84 41.14
N TYR A 560 -13.26 -13.99 42.07
CA TYR A 560 -12.50 -14.35 43.30
C TYR A 560 -13.11 -15.44 44.21
N PHE A 561 -14.37 -15.83 44.02
CA PHE A 561 -15.12 -16.70 44.95
C PHE A 561 -16.05 -17.71 44.24
N GLY A 562 -15.87 -17.95 42.94
CA GLY A 562 -16.72 -18.84 42.13
C GLY A 562 -16.08 -20.20 41.80
N ASN A 563 -16.83 -21.05 41.10
CA ASN A 563 -16.36 -22.34 40.56
C ASN A 563 -16.04 -22.22 39.05
N ASP A 564 -15.74 -21.01 38.60
CA ASP A 564 -15.81 -20.56 37.21
C ASP A 564 -14.96 -21.40 36.25
N LEU A 565 -13.81 -21.89 36.73
CA LEU A 565 -12.88 -22.76 36.00
C LEU A 565 -13.37 -24.21 35.88
N GLU A 566 -14.08 -24.75 36.88
CA GLU A 566 -14.79 -26.04 36.73
C GLU A 566 -15.88 -25.93 35.66
N ASP A 567 -16.52 -24.76 35.54
CA ASP A 567 -17.57 -24.54 34.57
C ASP A 567 -17.06 -24.28 33.14
N LEU A 568 -15.81 -23.83 32.98
CA LEU A 568 -15.09 -23.79 31.69
C LEU A 568 -14.53 -25.14 31.24
N ALA A 569 -14.66 -26.21 32.03
CA ALA A 569 -14.04 -27.51 31.75
C ALA A 569 -14.52 -28.18 30.45
N LEU A 570 -13.65 -29.03 29.91
CA LEU A 570 -13.78 -29.73 28.63
C LEU A 570 -13.60 -31.23 28.83
N SER A 571 -14.19 -32.05 27.95
CA SER A 571 -14.00 -33.50 27.94
C SER A 571 -12.60 -33.90 27.43
N GLU A 572 -12.22 -35.16 27.61
CA GLU A 572 -11.05 -35.82 26.97
C GLU A 572 -11.03 -35.73 25.42
N SER A 573 -12.09 -35.17 24.80
CA SER A 573 -12.25 -34.94 23.37
C SER A 573 -12.49 -33.46 23.02
N GLY A 574 -12.04 -32.53 23.89
CA GLY A 574 -12.17 -31.09 23.65
C GLY A 574 -13.59 -30.53 23.61
N GLU A 575 -14.60 -31.25 24.13
CA GLU A 575 -16.00 -30.81 24.11
C GLU A 575 -16.42 -30.11 25.40
N SER A 576 -17.20 -29.03 25.28
CA SER A 576 -17.64 -28.23 26.42
C SER A 576 -18.58 -29.01 27.32
N ILE A 577 -18.22 -29.18 28.59
CA ILE A 577 -19.03 -29.91 29.58
C ILE A 577 -20.30 -29.13 29.95
N ASN A 578 -20.23 -27.80 29.89
CA ASN A 578 -21.34 -26.88 30.16
C ASN A 578 -21.78 -26.11 28.90
N ASP A 579 -23.02 -25.61 28.92
CA ASP A 579 -23.59 -24.67 27.94
C ASP A 579 -22.98 -23.25 28.08
N VAL A 580 -21.69 -23.14 27.76
CA VAL A 580 -20.92 -21.88 27.77
C VAL A 580 -21.19 -21.09 26.47
N TYR A 581 -21.28 -19.77 26.57
CA TYR A 581 -21.50 -18.87 25.43
C TYR A 581 -20.71 -17.57 25.57
N THR A 582 -20.63 -16.80 24.49
CA THR A 582 -20.02 -15.46 24.47
C THR A 582 -21.02 -14.36 24.04
N LYS A 583 -20.59 -13.09 24.08
CA LYS A 583 -21.34 -11.94 23.55
C LYS A 583 -20.47 -10.71 23.27
N ASP A 584 -19.33 -10.57 23.95
CA ASP A 584 -18.43 -9.41 23.88
C ASP A 584 -16.94 -9.79 23.97
N ILE A 585 -16.09 -8.86 23.54
CA ILE A 585 -14.63 -8.94 23.63
C ILE A 585 -14.12 -8.18 24.87
N ILE A 586 -12.92 -8.52 25.34
CA ILE A 586 -12.28 -7.79 26.44
C ILE A 586 -11.70 -6.48 25.88
N GLU A 587 -12.46 -5.38 25.97
CA GLU A 587 -11.97 -4.03 25.66
C GLU A 587 -11.03 -3.49 26.75
N GLU A 588 -11.42 -3.64 28.01
CA GLU A 588 -10.71 -3.28 29.24
C GLU A 588 -10.86 -4.46 30.21
N ALA A 589 -9.80 -4.79 30.95
CA ALA A 589 -9.78 -5.91 31.90
C ALA A 589 -9.67 -5.40 33.34
N GLY A 590 -10.52 -5.90 34.23
CA GLY A 590 -10.57 -5.51 35.65
C GLY A 590 -10.25 -6.66 36.61
N LEU A 591 -10.08 -6.32 37.89
CA LEU A 591 -9.77 -7.27 38.98
C LEU A 591 -10.68 -8.51 38.90
N PRO A 592 -10.12 -9.74 38.87
CA PRO A 592 -8.75 -10.10 39.26
C PRO A 592 -7.65 -9.77 38.25
N ILE A 593 -7.98 -9.50 36.98
CA ILE A 593 -6.97 -9.12 35.98
C ILE A 593 -6.53 -7.67 36.22
N ILE A 594 -5.26 -7.46 36.50
CA ILE A 594 -4.67 -6.10 36.53
C ILE A 594 -4.17 -5.77 35.13
N GLY A 595 -5.15 -5.46 34.27
CA GLY A 595 -4.96 -4.88 32.97
C GLY A 595 -5.23 -3.37 33.00
N GLY A 596 -4.77 -2.70 31.95
CA GLY A 596 -5.44 -1.48 31.49
C GLY A 596 -6.42 -1.86 30.38
N ASN A 597 -6.53 -0.97 29.40
CA ASN A 597 -7.14 -1.30 28.12
C ASN A 597 -6.42 -2.48 27.44
N ILE A 598 -7.20 -3.31 26.73
CA ILE A 598 -6.76 -4.44 25.90
C ILE A 598 -7.07 -4.14 24.42
N TYR A 599 -8.31 -3.72 24.13
CA TYR A 599 -8.75 -3.23 22.82
C TYR A 599 -9.61 -1.95 22.87
N LYS A 600 -9.83 -1.35 24.05
CA LYS A 600 -10.74 -0.21 24.27
C LYS A 600 -10.55 0.93 23.27
N THR A 601 -9.34 1.47 23.10
CA THR A 601 -9.12 2.60 22.19
C THR A 601 -9.05 2.18 20.73
N PHE A 602 -8.66 0.93 20.45
CA PHE A 602 -8.80 0.37 19.09
C PHE A 602 -10.27 0.24 18.67
N VAL A 603 -11.16 -0.18 19.58
CA VAL A 603 -12.62 -0.19 19.33
C VAL A 603 -13.17 1.22 19.19
N ASP A 604 -12.73 2.18 20.02
CA ASP A 604 -13.12 3.59 19.85
C ASP A 604 -12.66 4.16 18.49
N LYS A 605 -11.51 3.72 17.97
CA LYS A 605 -11.01 4.09 16.63
C LYS A 605 -11.88 3.48 15.51
N LEU A 606 -12.34 2.23 15.65
CA LEU A 606 -13.29 1.62 14.71
C LEU A 606 -14.67 2.32 14.76
N GLU A 607 -15.14 2.70 15.95
CA GLU A 607 -16.38 3.49 16.09
C GLU A 607 -16.22 4.89 15.47
N ALA A 608 -15.07 5.54 15.64
CA ALA A 608 -14.78 6.81 14.97
C ALA A 608 -14.80 6.68 13.44
N LEU A 609 -14.11 5.69 12.88
CA LEU A 609 -14.11 5.43 11.42
C LEU A 609 -15.52 5.15 10.87
N LYS A 610 -16.40 4.53 11.67
CA LYS A 610 -17.82 4.33 11.32
C LYS A 610 -18.62 5.64 11.39
N ASN A 611 -18.45 6.42 12.45
CA ASN A 611 -19.19 7.66 12.67
C ASN A 611 -18.78 8.79 11.70
N ASP A 612 -17.51 8.84 11.30
CA ASP A 612 -17.01 9.73 10.25
C ASP A 612 -17.39 9.25 8.82
N GLY A 613 -17.98 8.06 8.69
CA GLY A 613 -18.44 7.48 7.43
C GLY A 613 -17.34 6.87 6.56
N ALA A 614 -16.10 6.75 7.06
CA ALA A 614 -15.00 6.11 6.37
C ALA A 614 -15.30 4.63 6.10
N ILE A 615 -15.83 3.90 7.10
CA ILE A 615 -16.40 2.55 6.94
C ILE A 615 -17.92 2.57 7.17
N ASN A 616 -18.66 1.67 6.51
CA ASN A 616 -20.11 1.57 6.74
C ASN A 616 -20.43 0.92 8.11
N ASP A 617 -19.73 -0.17 8.45
CA ASP A 617 -19.87 -0.83 9.74
C ASP A 617 -18.59 -1.60 10.12
N TYR A 618 -18.57 -2.16 11.32
CA TYR A 618 -17.58 -3.12 11.80
C TYR A 618 -18.23 -4.22 12.64
N ASN A 619 -17.54 -5.35 12.80
CA ASN A 619 -17.97 -6.48 13.62
C ASN A 619 -16.83 -6.88 14.57
N LEU A 620 -17.12 -6.92 15.87
CA LEU A 620 -16.22 -7.45 16.89
C LEU A 620 -16.61 -8.92 17.13
N PHE A 621 -15.91 -9.86 16.51
CA PHE A 621 -16.32 -11.27 16.56
C PHE A 621 -15.75 -11.95 17.81
N ALA A 622 -16.51 -11.91 18.90
CA ALA A 622 -16.22 -12.72 20.08
C ALA A 622 -16.41 -14.22 19.76
N TYR A 623 -15.53 -15.08 20.26
CA TYR A 623 -15.58 -16.53 20.03
C TYR A 623 -15.16 -17.34 21.26
N ASP A 624 -15.54 -18.62 21.28
CA ASP A 624 -15.10 -19.56 22.31
C ASP A 624 -13.68 -20.02 22.03
N TRP A 625 -12.73 -19.24 22.58
CA TRP A 625 -11.29 -19.43 22.44
C TRP A 625 -10.75 -20.75 23.04
N ARG A 626 -11.60 -21.56 23.68
CA ARG A 626 -11.26 -22.91 24.12
C ARG A 626 -11.23 -23.91 22.96
N LYS A 627 -12.00 -23.66 21.90
CA LYS A 627 -12.15 -24.52 20.72
C LYS A 627 -11.06 -24.31 19.68
N SER A 628 -10.93 -25.26 18.76
CA SER A 628 -10.07 -25.09 17.58
C SER A 628 -10.58 -23.93 16.72
N VAL A 629 -9.66 -23.19 16.09
CA VAL A 629 -10.04 -22.12 15.17
C VAL A 629 -10.76 -22.64 13.91
N GLU A 630 -10.53 -23.90 13.53
CA GLU A 630 -11.30 -24.56 12.48
C GLU A 630 -12.75 -24.87 12.92
N ASP A 631 -12.97 -25.31 14.17
CA ASP A 631 -14.32 -25.48 14.72
C ASP A 631 -15.09 -24.16 14.75
N VAL A 632 -14.43 -23.08 15.20
CA VAL A 632 -15.04 -21.74 15.27
C VAL A 632 -15.38 -21.21 13.86
N ALA A 633 -14.58 -21.54 12.84
CA ALA A 633 -14.86 -21.18 11.45
C ALA A 633 -15.99 -22.02 10.81
N GLN A 634 -16.03 -23.34 11.08
CA GLN A 634 -16.94 -24.31 10.45
C GLN A 634 -18.29 -24.44 11.16
N SER A 635 -18.28 -24.47 12.50
CA SER A 635 -19.45 -24.71 13.38
C SER A 635 -19.91 -23.44 14.10
N GLY A 636 -19.02 -22.45 14.27
CA GLY A 636 -19.34 -21.18 14.91
C GLY A 636 -19.20 -21.20 16.43
N THR A 637 -19.72 -20.16 17.09
CA THR A 637 -19.76 -20.05 18.56
C THR A 637 -21.18 -19.76 19.06
N LEU A 638 -21.54 -20.29 20.22
CA LEU A 638 -22.82 -20.01 20.88
C LEU A 638 -22.84 -18.59 21.47
N TYR A 639 -23.89 -17.82 21.18
CA TYR A 639 -24.09 -16.46 21.68
C TYR A 639 -25.23 -16.38 22.73
N PHE A 640 -25.29 -15.27 23.48
CA PHE A 640 -26.23 -15.08 24.60
C PHE A 640 -27.73 -15.25 24.24
N ASP A 641 -28.09 -15.02 22.98
CA ASP A 641 -29.45 -15.16 22.43
C ASP A 641 -29.82 -16.62 22.12
N GLY A 642 -28.87 -17.55 22.22
CA GLY A 642 -29.03 -18.97 21.90
C GLY A 642 -28.75 -19.30 20.43
N ALA A 643 -28.24 -18.35 19.63
CA ALA A 643 -27.82 -18.61 18.26
C ALA A 643 -26.37 -19.12 18.19
N MET A 644 -26.11 -20.07 17.29
CA MET A 644 -24.75 -20.35 16.82
C MET A 644 -24.38 -19.32 15.75
N LYS A 645 -23.36 -18.51 16.02
CA LYS A 645 -22.84 -17.52 15.08
C LYS A 645 -21.62 -18.05 14.33
N LEU A 646 -21.73 -18.10 13.01
CA LEU A 646 -20.63 -18.42 12.10
C LEU A 646 -19.91 -17.14 11.69
N ALA A 647 -18.59 -17.09 11.89
CA ALA A 647 -17.77 -15.95 11.48
C ALA A 647 -17.89 -15.67 9.97
N THR A 648 -17.93 -16.73 9.16
CA THR A 648 -18.16 -16.64 7.70
C THR A 648 -19.53 -16.06 7.32
N ALA A 649 -20.56 -16.21 8.16
CA ALA A 649 -21.89 -15.65 7.92
C ALA A 649 -21.96 -14.17 8.31
N GLU A 650 -21.39 -13.79 9.46
CA GLU A 650 -21.28 -12.39 9.86
C GLU A 650 -20.40 -11.60 8.88
N LEU A 651 -19.29 -12.18 8.40
CA LEU A 651 -18.46 -11.59 7.35
C LEU A 651 -19.25 -11.38 6.04
N LYS A 652 -20.05 -12.36 5.61
CA LYS A 652 -20.87 -12.25 4.38
C LYS A 652 -21.94 -11.15 4.49
N ASN A 653 -22.58 -11.03 5.65
CA ASN A 653 -23.52 -9.96 5.98
C ASN A 653 -22.83 -8.58 6.02
N LEU A 654 -21.66 -8.50 6.67
CA LEU A 654 -20.86 -7.28 6.76
C LEU A 654 -20.38 -6.82 5.37
N ALA A 655 -19.95 -7.76 4.51
CA ALA A 655 -19.59 -7.48 3.11
C ALA A 655 -20.80 -7.00 2.30
N GLU A 656 -21.97 -7.62 2.43
CA GLU A 656 -23.17 -7.20 1.68
C GLU A 656 -23.64 -5.79 2.04
N ASN A 657 -23.41 -5.34 3.27
CA ASN A 657 -23.70 -3.98 3.72
C ASN A 657 -22.54 -2.99 3.51
N SER A 658 -21.31 -3.45 3.26
CA SER A 658 -20.15 -2.56 3.08
C SER A 658 -20.22 -1.71 1.81
N GLN A 659 -19.36 -0.68 1.75
CA GLN A 659 -19.37 0.30 0.66
C GLN A 659 -18.88 -0.35 -0.66
N ASN A 660 -17.76 -1.08 -0.63
CA ASN A 660 -17.15 -1.76 -1.78
C ASN A 660 -17.59 -3.24 -1.98
N LYS A 661 -18.50 -3.75 -1.15
CA LYS A 661 -18.95 -5.16 -1.09
C LYS A 661 -17.90 -6.18 -0.64
N LYS A 662 -16.88 -5.72 0.09
CA LYS A 662 -15.88 -6.54 0.78
C LYS A 662 -15.72 -6.22 2.27
N VAL A 663 -14.95 -7.04 2.97
CA VAL A 663 -14.52 -6.88 4.37
C VAL A 663 -13.00 -6.84 4.49
N THR A 664 -12.50 -5.98 5.39
CA THR A 664 -11.12 -6.03 5.87
C THR A 664 -11.11 -6.81 7.19
N ILE A 665 -10.31 -7.88 7.27
CA ILE A 665 -10.10 -8.62 8.52
C ILE A 665 -8.90 -7.99 9.23
N ILE A 666 -9.08 -7.60 10.50
CA ILE A 666 -7.98 -7.27 11.41
C ILE A 666 -7.99 -8.34 12.50
N ALA A 667 -6.84 -8.96 12.73
CA ALA A 667 -6.74 -10.13 13.58
C ALA A 667 -5.56 -10.02 14.53
N HIS A 668 -5.80 -10.25 15.81
CA HIS A 668 -4.78 -10.18 16.85
C HIS A 668 -4.48 -11.57 17.43
N SER A 669 -3.20 -11.91 17.61
CA SER A 669 -2.78 -13.15 18.26
C SER A 669 -3.45 -14.37 17.61
N ASN A 670 -4.01 -15.32 18.38
CA ASN A 670 -4.77 -16.48 17.88
C ASN A 670 -5.92 -16.12 16.90
N GLY A 671 -6.46 -14.90 16.95
CA GLY A 671 -7.44 -14.41 15.98
C GLY A 671 -6.92 -14.45 14.54
N GLY A 672 -5.60 -14.43 14.33
CA GLY A 672 -4.98 -14.58 13.00
C GLY A 672 -4.97 -16.02 12.47
N LEU A 673 -4.89 -17.03 13.35
CA LEU A 673 -5.14 -18.42 12.97
C LEU A 673 -6.61 -18.62 12.59
N LEU A 674 -7.53 -17.98 13.33
CA LEU A 674 -8.95 -17.90 12.98
C LEU A 674 -9.19 -17.17 11.64
N ALA A 675 -8.42 -16.13 11.31
CA ALA A 675 -8.48 -15.48 10.01
C ALA A 675 -8.16 -16.45 8.86
N LYS A 676 -7.10 -17.26 9.00
CA LYS A 676 -6.75 -18.32 8.03
C LYS A 676 -7.85 -19.38 7.91
N ALA A 677 -8.38 -19.86 9.03
CA ALA A 677 -9.47 -20.86 9.04
C ALA A 677 -10.76 -20.33 8.37
N ILE A 678 -11.13 -19.06 8.64
CA ILE A 678 -12.23 -18.36 7.96
C ILE A 678 -11.98 -18.27 6.45
N MET A 679 -10.75 -17.93 6.03
CA MET A 679 -10.40 -17.87 4.61
C MET A 679 -10.56 -19.23 3.91
N GLN A 680 -10.13 -20.32 4.53
CA GLN A 680 -10.33 -21.66 3.97
C GLN A 680 -11.82 -22.00 3.78
N GLU A 681 -12.72 -21.60 4.68
CA GLU A 681 -14.17 -21.81 4.50
C GLU A 681 -14.79 -20.86 3.45
N LEU A 682 -14.25 -19.65 3.29
CA LEU A 682 -14.63 -18.76 2.20
C LEU A 682 -14.14 -19.29 0.85
N GLU A 683 -12.93 -19.84 0.77
CA GLU A 683 -12.37 -20.50 -0.42
C GLU A 683 -13.18 -21.76 -0.79
N LYS A 684 -13.45 -22.65 0.17
CA LYS A 684 -14.32 -23.84 0.00
C LYS A 684 -15.73 -23.47 -0.51
N SER A 685 -16.24 -22.29 -0.15
CA SER A 685 -17.56 -21.79 -0.61
C SER A 685 -17.51 -20.86 -1.85
N GLY A 686 -16.33 -20.59 -2.42
CA GLY A 686 -16.15 -19.73 -3.61
C GLY A 686 -16.30 -18.23 -3.34
N GLU A 687 -16.20 -17.82 -2.07
CA GLU A 687 -16.61 -16.52 -1.54
C GLU A 687 -15.45 -15.68 -1.00
N ALA A 688 -14.21 -16.16 -1.14
CA ALA A 688 -12.98 -15.46 -0.75
C ALA A 688 -12.88 -14.02 -1.30
N GLY A 689 -13.46 -13.76 -2.48
CA GLY A 689 -13.54 -12.42 -3.07
C GLY A 689 -14.37 -11.39 -2.29
N LYS A 690 -15.12 -11.80 -1.25
CA LYS A 690 -15.73 -10.90 -0.26
C LYS A 690 -14.71 -10.35 0.77
N VAL A 691 -13.45 -10.78 0.75
CA VAL A 691 -12.38 -10.20 1.57
C VAL A 691 -11.55 -9.24 0.73
N ASP A 692 -11.10 -8.16 1.35
CA ASP A 692 -10.27 -7.12 0.76
C ASP A 692 -8.84 -7.19 1.23
N LYS A 693 -8.68 -7.12 2.55
CA LYS A 693 -7.40 -7.20 3.24
C LYS A 693 -7.48 -8.11 4.45
N ILE A 694 -6.35 -8.69 4.84
CA ILE A 694 -6.15 -9.37 6.12
C ILE A 694 -4.90 -8.78 6.77
N ILE A 695 -5.04 -8.29 8.00
CA ILE A 695 -3.93 -7.73 8.78
C ILE A 695 -3.73 -8.60 10.03
N LEU A 696 -2.60 -9.29 10.08
CA LEU A 696 -2.22 -10.23 11.13
C LEU A 696 -1.28 -9.51 12.12
N VAL A 697 -1.74 -9.28 13.35
CA VAL A 697 -0.99 -8.54 14.38
C VAL A 697 -0.59 -9.51 15.50
N GLY A 698 0.71 -9.69 15.72
CA GLY A 698 1.24 -10.59 16.76
C GLY A 698 0.77 -12.05 16.63
N THR A 699 0.36 -12.49 15.45
CA THR A 699 -0.21 -13.84 15.27
C THR A 699 0.87 -14.92 15.44
N PRO A 700 0.74 -15.88 16.36
CA PRO A 700 1.66 -17.01 16.46
C PRO A 700 1.39 -18.03 15.34
N GLN A 701 1.79 -17.71 14.10
CA GLN A 701 1.37 -18.48 12.93
C GLN A 701 1.97 -19.89 12.88
N MET A 702 3.12 -20.09 13.53
CA MET A 702 3.77 -21.40 13.74
C MET A 702 3.79 -21.76 15.23
N GLY A 703 2.84 -21.24 16.02
CA GLY A 703 2.80 -21.39 17.48
C GLY A 703 3.76 -20.48 18.24
N THR A 704 3.89 -20.71 19.55
CA THR A 704 4.83 -20.03 20.46
C THR A 704 5.48 -21.00 21.45
N PRO A 705 6.80 -20.88 21.72
CA PRO A 705 7.50 -21.59 22.80
C PRO A 705 6.78 -21.56 24.15
N LEU A 706 6.13 -20.44 24.47
CA LEU A 706 5.49 -20.22 25.77
C LEU A 706 4.35 -21.22 26.03
N ALA A 707 3.66 -21.69 24.98
CA ALA A 707 2.57 -22.65 25.09
C ALA A 707 3.03 -23.99 25.68
N ILE A 708 4.26 -24.43 25.38
CA ILE A 708 4.82 -25.68 25.94
C ILE A 708 5.03 -25.56 27.45
N LEU A 709 5.55 -24.41 27.92
CA LEU A 709 5.70 -24.16 29.36
C LEU A 709 4.34 -24.05 30.05
N SER A 710 3.35 -23.42 29.42
CA SER A 710 1.96 -23.38 29.92
C SER A 710 1.36 -24.77 30.05
N MET A 711 1.53 -25.66 29.07
CA MET A 711 0.85 -26.97 29.03
C MET A 711 1.55 -28.06 29.85
N LEU A 712 2.89 -28.04 29.94
CA LEU A 712 3.66 -29.00 30.76
C LEU A 712 3.62 -28.66 32.25
N TYR A 713 3.74 -27.37 32.61
CA TYR A 713 3.92 -26.94 34.00
C TYR A 713 2.74 -26.16 34.58
N GLY A 714 1.71 -25.86 33.79
CA GLY A 714 0.64 -24.96 34.22
C GLY A 714 1.11 -23.51 34.36
N TYR A 715 2.12 -23.11 33.58
CA TYR A 715 2.80 -21.82 33.75
C TYR A 715 1.85 -20.61 33.73
N ASP A 716 2.22 -19.63 34.56
CA ASP A 716 1.47 -18.42 34.92
C ASP A 716 0.89 -17.66 33.72
N GLU A 717 -0.43 -17.49 33.74
CA GLU A 717 -1.18 -16.73 32.74
C GLU A 717 -0.87 -15.23 32.77
N SER A 718 -0.07 -14.73 33.72
CA SER A 718 0.39 -13.34 33.77
C SER A 718 1.13 -12.88 32.50
N ALA A 719 1.82 -13.79 31.81
CA ALA A 719 2.50 -13.50 30.55
C ALA A 719 1.53 -13.32 29.37
N LEU A 720 0.35 -13.95 29.42
CA LEU A 720 -0.67 -13.90 28.37
C LEU A 720 -1.76 -12.85 28.68
N PHE A 721 -2.43 -12.96 29.84
CA PHE A 721 -3.62 -12.17 30.20
C PHE A 721 -3.75 -11.72 31.66
N GLY A 722 -2.83 -12.03 32.58
CA GLY A 722 -2.81 -11.38 33.90
C GLY A 722 -3.73 -11.95 34.98
N THR A 723 -4.13 -13.22 34.90
CA THR A 723 -5.22 -13.77 35.74
C THR A 723 -4.76 -14.42 37.05
N LEU A 724 -5.48 -14.21 38.15
CA LEU A 724 -5.19 -14.80 39.48
C LEU A 724 -5.65 -16.28 39.64
N ILE A 725 -5.43 -17.13 38.64
CA ILE A 725 -5.70 -18.58 38.74
C ILE A 725 -4.45 -19.33 39.17
N SER A 726 -4.58 -20.48 39.84
CA SER A 726 -3.42 -21.29 40.23
C SER A 726 -2.87 -22.13 39.07
N GLN A 727 -1.59 -22.51 39.16
CA GLN A 727 -0.91 -23.27 38.09
C GLN A 727 -1.56 -24.65 37.84
N SER A 728 -2.12 -25.29 38.88
CA SER A 728 -2.85 -26.56 38.73
C SER A 728 -4.22 -26.40 38.05
N GLU A 729 -4.92 -25.28 38.28
CA GLU A 729 -6.16 -24.94 37.57
C GLU A 729 -5.86 -24.58 36.11
N ALA A 730 -4.82 -23.78 35.85
CA ALA A 730 -4.35 -23.45 34.51
C ALA A 730 -4.00 -24.72 33.70
N ARG A 731 -3.26 -25.64 34.32
CA ARG A 731 -2.91 -26.94 33.73
C ARG A 731 -4.15 -27.78 33.42
N THR A 732 -5.09 -27.86 34.36
CA THR A 732 -6.34 -28.62 34.22
C THR A 732 -7.23 -28.09 33.10
N LEU A 733 -7.33 -26.76 32.95
CA LEU A 733 -8.08 -26.12 31.86
C LEU A 733 -7.38 -26.34 30.51
N ALA A 734 -6.06 -26.15 30.43
CA ALA A 734 -5.30 -26.27 29.20
C ALA A 734 -5.21 -27.71 28.67
N GLU A 735 -5.18 -28.71 29.56
CA GLU A 735 -4.95 -30.12 29.24
C GLU A 735 -5.86 -30.66 28.12
N ASN A 736 -7.13 -30.23 28.09
CA ASN A 736 -8.11 -30.72 27.13
C ASN A 736 -8.71 -29.59 26.27
N MET A 737 -7.94 -28.52 26.03
CA MET A 737 -8.40 -27.31 25.33
C MET A 737 -7.76 -27.17 23.94
N PRO A 738 -8.43 -27.58 22.84
CA PRO A 738 -7.89 -27.49 21.48
C PRO A 738 -7.32 -26.11 21.10
N GLY A 739 -7.90 -25.03 21.62
CA GLY A 739 -7.39 -23.66 21.44
C GLY A 739 -5.99 -23.40 22.00
N ALA A 740 -5.51 -24.17 23.00
CA ALA A 740 -4.12 -24.12 23.47
C ALA A 740 -3.18 -25.01 22.63
N TYR A 741 -3.64 -26.19 22.22
CA TYR A 741 -2.85 -27.08 21.36
C TYR A 741 -2.53 -26.42 20.01
N GLY A 742 -3.47 -25.65 19.46
CA GLY A 742 -3.25 -24.80 18.28
C GLY A 742 -2.32 -23.59 18.46
N LEU A 743 -1.64 -23.48 19.62
CA LEU A 743 -0.57 -22.50 19.86
C LEU A 743 0.80 -23.16 20.13
N LEU A 744 0.88 -24.49 20.13
CA LEU A 744 2.15 -25.21 20.24
C LEU A 744 3.03 -24.96 18.99
N PRO A 745 4.37 -24.89 19.12
CA PRO A 745 5.27 -24.77 17.98
C PRO A 745 5.01 -25.85 16.91
N SER A 746 4.79 -25.43 15.66
CA SER A 746 4.53 -26.35 14.54
C SER A 746 5.81 -26.90 13.92
N GLU A 747 5.70 -27.90 13.03
CA GLU A 747 6.83 -28.44 12.27
C GLU A 747 7.63 -27.32 11.57
N LYS A 748 6.94 -26.30 11.03
CA LYS A 748 7.57 -25.16 10.34
C LYS A 748 8.25 -24.15 11.29
N TYR A 749 7.97 -24.19 12.59
CA TYR A 749 8.76 -23.48 13.59
C TYR A 749 10.16 -24.09 13.66
N LEU A 750 10.23 -25.43 13.80
CA LEU A 750 11.50 -26.16 13.90
C LEU A 750 12.31 -26.06 12.60
N GLU A 751 11.67 -26.05 11.43
CA GLU A 751 12.34 -25.80 10.13
C GLU A 751 13.07 -24.43 10.04
N ARG A 752 12.81 -23.50 10.96
CA ARG A 752 13.30 -22.10 10.91
C ARG A 752 14.17 -21.68 12.10
N MET A 753 14.33 -22.53 13.12
CA MET A 753 15.22 -22.24 14.23
C MET A 753 16.67 -22.56 13.84
N GLU A 754 17.60 -21.65 14.12
CA GLU A 754 19.04 -21.90 13.91
C GLU A 754 19.70 -22.56 15.13
N GLU A 755 19.13 -22.36 16.33
CA GLU A 755 19.59 -22.94 17.60
C GLU A 755 18.57 -23.99 18.14
N PRO A 756 19.02 -24.99 18.93
CA PRO A 756 18.15 -26.04 19.47
C PRO A 756 17.03 -25.50 20.35
N PHE A 757 15.78 -25.88 20.03
CA PHE A 757 14.59 -25.38 20.71
C PHE A 757 14.44 -25.92 22.15
N ILE A 758 14.82 -27.18 22.37
CA ILE A 758 14.88 -27.83 23.69
C ILE A 758 16.23 -28.55 23.80
N SER A 759 16.94 -28.39 24.91
CA SER A 759 18.22 -29.07 25.19
C SER A 759 18.20 -29.85 26.51
N PHE A 760 19.06 -30.88 26.62
CA PHE A 760 19.17 -31.76 27.79
C PHE A 760 20.62 -31.90 28.28
N SER A 761 20.90 -31.40 29.49
CA SER A 761 22.24 -31.40 30.11
C SER A 761 22.33 -32.13 31.45
N SER A 762 21.21 -32.58 32.03
CA SER A 762 21.18 -33.36 33.28
C SER A 762 21.80 -34.76 33.13
N GLU A 763 22.50 -35.21 34.18
CA GLU A 763 23.11 -36.54 34.27
C GLU A 763 22.80 -37.26 35.62
N ASN A 764 22.22 -36.57 36.59
CA ASN A 764 21.95 -37.07 37.95
C ASN A 764 20.46 -36.97 38.37
N THR A 765 19.54 -36.58 37.47
CA THR A 765 18.09 -36.42 37.74
C THR A 765 17.23 -37.15 36.69
N ARG A 766 15.89 -37.10 36.81
CA ARG A 766 14.95 -37.67 35.82
C ARG A 766 15.14 -37.11 34.40
N TYR A 767 15.70 -35.90 34.25
CA TYR A 767 16.00 -35.34 32.93
C TYR A 767 17.15 -36.06 32.21
N LYS A 768 17.90 -36.92 32.91
CA LYS A 768 18.77 -37.88 32.24
C LYS A 768 17.98 -38.88 31.39
N ASP A 769 16.79 -39.31 31.82
CA ASP A 769 15.99 -40.27 31.06
C ASP A 769 15.48 -39.63 29.75
N PHE A 770 15.14 -38.33 29.77
CA PHE A 770 14.89 -37.55 28.54
C PHE A 770 16.14 -37.51 27.64
N LYS A 771 17.32 -37.22 28.21
CA LYS A 771 18.59 -37.17 27.48
C LYS A 771 18.99 -38.51 26.84
N ASP A 772 18.76 -39.62 27.53
CA ASP A 772 19.07 -40.96 27.05
C ASP A 772 18.08 -41.46 25.96
N VAL A 773 16.94 -40.78 25.78
CA VAL A 773 15.92 -41.06 24.74
C VAL A 773 16.04 -40.11 23.54
N TYR A 774 16.02 -38.79 23.76
CA TYR A 774 16.00 -37.79 22.69
C TYR A 774 17.41 -37.32 22.26
N GLY A 775 18.43 -37.54 23.09
CA GLY A 775 19.79 -37.05 22.87
C GLY A 775 20.06 -35.74 23.62
N GLU A 776 21.01 -34.94 23.15
CA GLU A 776 21.36 -33.67 23.82
C GLU A 776 20.39 -32.52 23.48
N ASN A 777 19.55 -32.68 22.44
CA ASN A 777 18.58 -31.71 21.94
C ASN A 777 17.29 -32.41 21.45
N ILE A 778 16.22 -31.65 21.21
CA ILE A 778 15.13 -32.05 20.29
C ILE A 778 15.36 -31.37 18.94
N ASP A 779 15.83 -32.15 17.97
CA ASP A 779 16.18 -31.66 16.62
C ASP A 779 15.09 -31.96 15.56
N SER A 780 13.98 -32.61 15.92
CA SER A 780 12.87 -32.93 15.00
C SER A 780 11.47 -32.86 15.61
N PHE A 781 10.46 -32.75 14.74
CA PHE A 781 9.06 -32.62 15.15
C PHE A 781 8.44 -33.94 15.69
N ASP A 782 8.92 -35.10 15.24
CA ASP A 782 8.52 -36.41 15.80
C ASP A 782 9.00 -36.53 17.27
N GLU A 783 10.24 -36.14 17.54
CA GLU A 783 10.81 -36.10 18.89
C GLU A 783 10.07 -35.09 19.78
N LEU A 784 9.70 -33.91 19.25
CA LEU A 784 8.88 -32.94 19.99
C LEU A 784 7.50 -33.50 20.33
N ARG A 785 6.79 -34.11 19.35
CA ARG A 785 5.47 -34.74 19.58
C ARG A 785 5.56 -35.78 20.71
N LYS A 786 6.56 -36.65 20.65
CA LYS A 786 6.82 -37.68 21.67
C LYS A 786 7.20 -37.12 23.03
N PHE A 787 7.96 -36.03 23.08
CA PHE A 787 8.30 -35.34 24.32
C PHE A 787 7.10 -34.64 24.96
N LEU A 788 6.09 -34.26 24.17
CA LEU A 788 4.83 -33.72 24.68
C LEU A 788 3.87 -34.82 25.18
N THR A 789 3.87 -36.00 24.56
CA THR A 789 3.03 -37.16 24.97
C THR A 789 3.71 -38.12 25.95
N GLY A 790 5.01 -38.00 26.18
CA GLY A 790 5.79 -38.94 27.01
C GLY A 790 5.94 -40.35 26.42
N GLU A 791 5.72 -40.52 25.10
CA GLU A 791 5.56 -41.83 24.44
C GLU A 791 6.80 -42.74 24.58
N ASP A 792 8.00 -42.18 24.43
CA ASP A 792 9.27 -42.92 24.45
C ASP A 792 10.07 -42.74 25.77
N ASP A 793 9.84 -41.67 26.56
CA ASP A 793 10.56 -41.42 27.83
C ASP A 793 9.99 -42.12 29.06
N GLY A 794 8.71 -42.55 29.01
CA GLY A 794 8.10 -43.34 30.07
C GLY A 794 7.78 -42.57 31.35
N ARG A 795 7.67 -41.23 31.30
CA ARG A 795 7.06 -40.46 32.40
C ARG A 795 5.63 -40.94 32.67
N GLU A 796 5.24 -41.04 33.93
CA GLU A 796 3.83 -41.21 34.29
C GLU A 796 3.14 -39.84 34.31
N LYS A 797 1.86 -39.76 33.91
CA LYS A 797 1.11 -38.50 33.93
C LYS A 797 0.92 -38.03 35.39
N PRO A 798 1.34 -36.81 35.76
CA PRO A 798 1.25 -36.30 37.12
C PRO A 798 -0.18 -35.96 37.56
N ASP A 799 -0.45 -35.99 38.86
CA ASP A 799 -1.69 -35.42 39.42
C ASP A 799 -1.70 -33.88 39.23
N ALA A 800 -2.88 -33.27 39.17
CA ALA A 800 -3.03 -31.88 38.70
C ALA A 800 -2.24 -30.83 39.53
N ASP A 801 -2.02 -31.08 40.83
CA ASP A 801 -1.26 -30.25 41.76
C ASP A 801 0.26 -30.54 41.79
N GLU A 802 0.74 -31.60 41.13
CA GLU A 802 2.17 -31.89 40.96
C GLU A 802 2.80 -31.02 39.84
N ILE A 803 2.78 -29.69 40.03
CA ILE A 803 3.27 -28.68 39.07
C ILE A 803 4.79 -28.73 38.81
N ASP A 804 5.56 -29.35 39.72
CA ASP A 804 7.01 -29.61 39.57
C ASP A 804 7.31 -30.83 38.66
N LEU A 805 6.30 -31.48 38.09
CA LEU A 805 6.39 -32.60 37.15
C LEU A 805 5.86 -32.22 35.77
N GLU A 806 6.50 -32.72 34.72
CA GLU A 806 6.10 -32.52 33.33
C GLU A 806 4.77 -33.22 33.04
N ASN A 807 3.78 -32.49 32.53
CA ASN A 807 2.52 -33.10 32.10
C ASN A 807 2.70 -34.06 30.92
N VAL A 808 1.68 -34.87 30.68
CA VAL A 808 1.48 -35.69 29.48
C VAL A 808 0.29 -35.11 28.72
N LEU A 809 0.53 -34.60 27.51
CA LEU A 809 -0.51 -34.00 26.67
C LEU A 809 -1.43 -35.07 26.05
N ASN A 810 -2.67 -34.68 25.75
CA ASN A 810 -3.67 -35.53 25.12
C ASN A 810 -3.33 -35.73 23.64
N GLU A 811 -2.85 -36.93 23.29
CA GLU A 811 -2.41 -37.31 21.95
C GLU A 811 -3.44 -37.00 20.85
N ASN A 812 -4.74 -37.21 21.10
CA ASN A 812 -5.78 -36.98 20.10
C ASN A 812 -5.91 -35.48 19.75
N ILE A 813 -5.90 -34.61 20.76
CA ILE A 813 -6.02 -33.15 20.57
C ILE A 813 -4.70 -32.58 20.02
N LEU A 814 -3.56 -33.20 20.34
CA LEU A 814 -2.28 -32.88 19.72
C LEU A 814 -2.27 -33.23 18.23
N ASP A 815 -2.69 -34.44 17.85
CA ASP A 815 -2.75 -34.85 16.44
C ASP A 815 -3.78 -34.00 15.65
N GLU A 816 -4.90 -33.60 16.26
CA GLU A 816 -5.84 -32.61 15.67
C GLU A 816 -5.19 -31.24 15.43
N ALA A 817 -4.36 -30.75 16.35
CA ALA A 817 -3.65 -29.47 16.19
C ALA A 817 -2.48 -29.56 15.20
N VAL A 818 -1.80 -30.71 15.10
CA VAL A 818 -0.81 -31.00 14.05
C VAL A 818 -1.49 -30.97 12.68
N GLU A 819 -2.63 -31.65 12.53
CA GLU A 819 -3.44 -31.62 11.31
C GLU A 819 -3.92 -30.21 10.95
N MET A 820 -4.32 -29.40 11.95
CA MET A 820 -4.67 -28.00 11.76
C MET A 820 -3.47 -27.19 11.24
N HIS A 821 -2.29 -27.31 11.84
CA HIS A 821 -1.09 -26.61 11.38
C HIS A 821 -0.68 -27.05 9.97
N GLN A 822 -0.73 -28.34 9.62
CA GLN A 822 -0.50 -28.78 8.24
C GLN A 822 -1.39 -28.04 7.23
N ARG A 823 -2.62 -27.66 7.60
CA ARG A 823 -3.54 -26.87 6.76
C ARG A 823 -3.26 -25.36 6.81
N LEU A 824 -3.04 -24.78 7.99
CA LEU A 824 -2.89 -23.32 8.17
C LEU A 824 -1.47 -22.80 7.83
N ASP A 825 -0.47 -23.67 7.89
CA ASP A 825 0.93 -23.37 7.59
C ASP A 825 1.24 -23.50 6.09
N GLU A 826 0.45 -24.26 5.34
CA GLU A 826 0.49 -24.34 3.87
C GLU A 826 -0.42 -23.31 3.18
N TRP A 827 -1.34 -22.66 3.92
CA TRP A 827 -2.25 -21.67 3.34
C TRP A 827 -1.49 -20.49 2.72
N THR A 828 -1.90 -20.10 1.51
CA THR A 828 -1.33 -18.98 0.77
C THR A 828 -2.42 -17.98 0.39
N PRO A 829 -2.19 -16.66 0.50
CA PRO A 829 -3.21 -15.66 0.19
C PRO A 829 -3.77 -15.76 -1.24
N PRO A 830 -5.10 -15.72 -1.43
CA PRO A 830 -5.72 -15.56 -2.75
C PRO A 830 -5.27 -14.27 -3.45
N SER A 831 -5.06 -14.32 -4.76
CA SER A 831 -4.45 -13.21 -5.55
C SER A 831 -5.29 -11.93 -5.63
N ASN A 832 -6.49 -11.90 -5.03
CA ASN A 832 -7.40 -10.76 -4.95
C ASN A 832 -7.63 -10.26 -3.50
N VAL A 833 -6.85 -10.78 -2.54
CA VAL A 833 -6.85 -10.39 -1.12
C VAL A 833 -5.45 -9.90 -0.75
N GLU A 834 -5.35 -8.68 -0.25
CA GLU A 834 -4.08 -8.14 0.27
C GLU A 834 -3.82 -8.68 1.68
N VAL A 835 -2.59 -9.11 1.97
CA VAL A 835 -2.23 -9.62 3.31
C VAL A 835 -1.03 -8.86 3.85
N MET A 836 -1.08 -8.56 5.15
CA MET A 836 -0.04 -7.84 5.89
C MET A 836 0.22 -8.55 7.21
N GLU A 837 1.50 -8.70 7.55
CA GLU A 837 1.98 -9.27 8.81
C GLU A 837 2.64 -8.17 9.64
N ILE A 838 2.28 -8.09 10.92
CA ILE A 838 2.78 -7.08 11.86
C ILE A 838 3.26 -7.80 13.11
N ALA A 839 4.58 -7.81 13.33
CA ALA A 839 5.21 -8.36 14.54
C ALA A 839 5.50 -7.25 15.54
N GLY A 840 5.26 -7.50 16.83
CA GLY A 840 5.89 -6.72 17.89
C GLY A 840 7.35 -7.15 18.06
N TRP A 841 8.22 -6.20 18.37
CA TRP A 841 9.65 -6.41 18.46
C TRP A 841 10.26 -5.70 19.68
N GLY A 842 11.35 -6.26 20.22
CA GLY A 842 12.18 -5.62 21.22
C GLY A 842 11.83 -5.97 22.66
N LEU A 843 11.01 -6.98 22.93
CA LEU A 843 10.70 -7.46 24.29
C LEU A 843 11.23 -8.88 24.52
N ASP A 844 11.77 -9.13 25.72
CA ASP A 844 12.33 -10.43 26.11
C ASP A 844 11.25 -11.53 26.11
N THR A 845 11.27 -12.33 25.06
CA THR A 845 10.27 -13.32 24.66
C THR A 845 10.87 -14.71 24.77
N VAL A 846 10.11 -15.69 25.28
CA VAL A 846 10.62 -17.07 25.42
C VAL A 846 10.88 -17.68 24.03
N SER A 847 12.08 -18.21 23.82
CA SER A 847 12.54 -18.79 22.55
C SER A 847 12.70 -20.32 22.57
N GLY A 848 12.96 -20.91 23.74
CA GLY A 848 13.32 -22.31 23.94
C GLY A 848 13.40 -22.70 25.42
N VAL A 849 13.77 -23.94 25.74
CA VAL A 849 13.83 -24.46 27.13
C VAL A 849 15.01 -25.43 27.35
N ASP A 850 15.85 -25.14 28.33
CA ASP A 850 16.99 -25.98 28.73
C ASP A 850 16.68 -26.85 29.95
N TYR A 851 16.93 -28.16 29.85
CA TYR A 851 16.69 -29.14 30.91
C TYR A 851 18.02 -29.52 31.60
N THR A 852 18.28 -28.85 32.72
CA THR A 852 19.51 -28.85 33.50
C THR A 852 19.29 -29.48 34.90
N GLU A 853 20.25 -29.34 35.83
CA GLU A 853 20.15 -29.85 37.21
C GLU A 853 20.96 -29.00 38.20
N LYS A 854 20.60 -29.09 39.49
CA LYS A 854 21.39 -28.51 40.60
C LYS A 854 21.54 -29.46 41.78
N GLU A 855 22.66 -29.35 42.51
CA GLU A 855 22.87 -30.11 43.75
C GLU A 855 21.90 -29.61 44.85
N LYS A 856 21.21 -30.52 45.52
CA LYS A 856 20.36 -30.22 46.67
C LYS A 856 21.20 -29.75 47.85
N MET A 857 20.72 -28.69 48.49
CA MET A 857 21.38 -28.04 49.63
C MET A 857 20.57 -28.26 50.91
N ASP A 858 21.10 -29.02 51.86
CA ASP A 858 20.53 -29.13 53.20
C ASP A 858 20.98 -27.94 54.06
N CYS A 859 20.03 -27.14 54.53
CA CYS A 859 20.26 -25.87 55.21
C CYS A 859 19.77 -25.91 56.66
N TYR A 860 20.63 -25.53 57.60
CA TYR A 860 20.32 -25.60 59.04
C TYR A 860 20.84 -24.38 59.81
N ALA A 861 19.99 -23.87 60.72
CA ALA A 861 20.37 -22.88 61.71
C ALA A 861 21.14 -23.53 62.87
N SER A 862 22.20 -22.88 63.35
CA SER A 862 23.00 -23.35 64.49
C SER A 862 22.81 -22.42 65.70
N PRO A 863 22.46 -22.92 66.90
CA PRO A 863 22.17 -22.07 68.06
C PRO A 863 23.33 -21.13 68.42
N GLY A 864 23.09 -19.82 68.35
CA GLY A 864 24.08 -18.77 68.59
C GLY A 864 24.70 -18.15 67.33
N PHE A 865 24.31 -18.59 66.13
CA PHE A 865 24.77 -18.05 64.85
C PHE A 865 23.58 -17.47 64.07
N LYS A 866 23.71 -16.24 63.56
CA LYS A 866 22.70 -15.62 62.69
C LYS A 866 22.71 -16.20 61.27
N ILE A 867 23.87 -16.55 60.72
CA ILE A 867 24.00 -17.10 59.35
C ILE A 867 23.73 -18.62 59.36
N PRO A 868 22.72 -19.13 58.62
CA PRO A 868 22.51 -20.55 58.41
C PRO A 868 23.69 -21.20 57.69
N SER A 869 23.92 -22.48 57.94
CA SER A 869 24.89 -23.27 57.17
C SER A 869 24.16 -24.18 56.20
N CYS A 870 24.51 -24.08 54.92
CA CYS A 870 23.98 -24.93 53.86
C CYS A 870 25.09 -25.86 53.34
N ILE A 871 24.76 -27.12 53.08
CA ILE A 871 25.70 -28.12 52.56
C ILE A 871 25.10 -28.92 51.41
N GLY A 872 25.92 -29.14 50.38
CA GLY A 872 25.62 -30.10 49.33
C GLY A 872 25.65 -31.52 49.88
N ILE A 873 24.57 -32.26 49.64
CA ILE A 873 24.38 -33.64 50.11
C ILE A 873 24.66 -34.70 49.04
N GLY A 874 25.04 -34.29 47.83
CA GLY A 874 25.29 -35.20 46.69
C GLY A 874 24.03 -35.83 46.09
N GLU A 875 22.85 -35.31 46.42
CA GLU A 875 21.62 -35.49 45.64
C GLU A 875 21.44 -34.30 44.68
N TYR A 876 20.76 -34.52 43.57
CA TYR A 876 20.44 -33.47 42.60
C TYR A 876 18.92 -33.34 42.44
N GLU A 877 18.47 -32.18 41.97
CA GLU A 877 17.08 -31.92 41.60
C GLU A 877 16.98 -31.29 40.20
N PRO A 878 15.96 -31.67 39.42
CA PRO A 878 15.80 -31.23 38.04
C PRO A 878 15.52 -29.72 37.94
N VAL A 879 16.03 -29.12 36.88
CA VAL A 879 15.92 -27.68 36.62
C VAL A 879 15.56 -27.49 35.16
N TYR A 880 14.46 -26.79 34.89
CA TYR A 880 14.13 -26.32 33.55
C TYR A 880 14.27 -24.80 33.52
N GLU A 881 14.95 -24.26 32.52
CA GLU A 881 15.22 -22.82 32.38
C GLU A 881 14.73 -22.34 30.99
N PRO A 882 13.87 -21.33 30.91
CA PRO A 882 13.46 -20.74 29.63
C PRO A 882 14.61 -19.92 29.02
N GLN A 883 14.83 -20.09 27.73
CA GLN A 883 15.66 -19.23 26.92
C GLN A 883 14.88 -17.99 26.47
N PHE A 884 15.56 -16.86 26.27
CA PHE A 884 14.94 -15.59 25.87
C PHE A 884 15.63 -14.96 24.65
N THR A 885 14.82 -14.42 23.75
CA THR A 885 15.24 -13.54 22.63
C THR A 885 14.58 -12.17 22.73
N VAL A 886 15.23 -11.13 22.21
CA VAL A 886 14.63 -9.80 22.03
C VAL A 886 13.72 -9.69 20.79
N ASP A 887 13.81 -10.66 19.88
CA ASP A 887 13.09 -10.67 18.60
C ASP A 887 11.64 -11.15 18.77
N GLY A 888 10.85 -10.42 19.55
CA GLY A 888 9.45 -10.73 19.83
C GLY A 888 8.71 -9.68 20.67
N ASP A 889 7.45 -10.00 20.98
CA ASP A 889 6.47 -9.08 21.60
C ASP A 889 6.11 -9.37 23.06
N LYS A 890 6.95 -10.17 23.74
CA LYS A 890 6.79 -10.84 25.05
C LYS A 890 6.15 -12.24 24.99
N VAL A 891 5.35 -12.55 23.96
CA VAL A 891 4.64 -13.84 23.83
C VAL A 891 4.98 -14.58 22.54
N VAL A 892 5.13 -13.85 21.44
CA VAL A 892 5.34 -14.38 20.09
C VAL A 892 6.65 -13.83 19.55
N VAL A 893 7.55 -14.74 19.15
CA VAL A 893 8.79 -14.38 18.45
C VAL A 893 8.46 -13.92 17.03
N ALA A 894 9.13 -12.85 16.56
CA ALA A 894 8.86 -12.25 15.26
C ALA A 894 8.94 -13.23 14.07
N PRO A 895 9.81 -14.26 14.05
CA PRO A 895 9.79 -15.29 13.00
C PRO A 895 8.48 -16.10 12.92
N SER A 896 7.76 -16.28 14.04
CA SER A 896 6.42 -16.91 14.05
C SER A 896 5.33 -15.93 13.60
N ALA A 897 5.50 -14.63 13.87
CA ALA A 897 4.58 -13.59 13.40
C ALA A 897 4.70 -13.28 11.90
N LEU A 898 5.90 -13.34 11.32
CA LEU A 898 6.22 -12.98 9.93
C LEU A 898 6.41 -14.22 9.03
N MET A 899 5.50 -15.17 9.16
CA MET A 899 5.62 -16.51 8.60
C MET A 899 5.59 -16.56 7.07
N LEU A 900 4.71 -15.78 6.43
CA LEU A 900 4.34 -15.93 5.03
C LEU A 900 5.50 -15.58 4.07
N PRO A 901 5.47 -16.04 2.81
CA PRO A 901 6.52 -15.74 1.83
C PRO A 901 6.65 -14.24 1.54
N GLU A 902 7.85 -13.82 1.14
CA GLU A 902 8.30 -12.43 0.85
C GLU A 902 7.45 -11.62 -0.16
N SER A 903 6.43 -12.22 -0.76
CA SER A 903 5.38 -11.51 -1.51
C SER A 903 4.34 -10.82 -0.61
N VAL A 904 4.29 -11.17 0.68
CA VAL A 904 3.41 -10.58 1.69
C VAL A 904 4.12 -9.40 2.37
N LYS A 905 3.37 -8.33 2.68
CA LYS A 905 3.94 -7.14 3.33
C LYS A 905 4.21 -7.43 4.80
N LYS A 906 5.45 -7.18 5.25
CA LYS A 906 5.91 -7.41 6.62
C LYS A 906 6.25 -6.09 7.30
N TYR A 907 5.84 -5.95 8.56
CA TYR A 907 6.07 -4.77 9.39
C TYR A 907 6.50 -5.17 10.80
N TRP A 908 7.37 -4.37 11.38
CA TRP A 908 7.83 -4.48 12.76
C TRP A 908 7.31 -3.30 13.56
N VAL A 909 6.83 -3.56 14.78
CA VAL A 909 6.39 -2.57 15.76
C VAL A 909 7.44 -2.52 16.86
N ASP A 910 8.16 -1.41 16.96
CA ASP A 910 9.22 -1.21 17.94
C ASP A 910 8.63 -0.88 19.32
N LEU A 911 8.29 -1.93 20.06
CA LEU A 911 7.73 -1.82 21.41
C LEU A 911 8.76 -1.24 22.38
N TYR A 912 10.04 -1.57 22.18
CA TYR A 912 11.13 -1.14 23.06
C TYR A 912 11.26 0.38 23.07
N ASN A 913 11.49 1.01 21.91
CA ASN A 913 11.59 2.46 21.83
C ASN A 913 10.25 3.16 22.08
N TYR A 914 9.10 2.51 21.81
CA TYR A 914 7.80 3.06 22.19
C TYR A 914 7.67 3.19 23.72
N ASN A 915 7.98 2.12 24.45
CA ASN A 915 7.86 2.08 25.92
C ASN A 915 8.82 3.09 26.58
N ASP A 916 10.07 3.14 26.14
CA ASP A 916 11.10 4.08 26.62
C ASP A 916 10.68 5.57 26.51
N ASN A 917 9.74 5.90 25.61
CA ASN A 917 9.26 7.26 25.36
C ASN A 917 7.83 7.53 25.85
N ASN A 918 7.15 6.57 26.48
CA ASN A 918 5.75 6.69 26.90
C ASN A 918 5.53 6.41 28.41
N ILE A 919 4.34 6.75 28.92
CA ILE A 919 4.00 6.66 30.35
C ILE A 919 3.49 5.24 30.73
N SER A 920 3.19 4.39 29.76
CA SER A 920 2.63 3.05 30.00
C SER A 920 2.97 2.12 28.87
N ASP A 921 3.62 1.02 29.20
CA ASP A 921 4.17 0.05 28.26
C ASP A 921 3.12 -0.66 27.39
N ARG A 922 3.61 -1.20 26.28
CA ARG A 922 2.91 -2.10 25.37
C ARG A 922 3.67 -3.41 25.27
N LYS A 923 2.91 -4.50 25.27
CA LYS A 923 3.30 -5.90 25.09
C LYS A 923 2.21 -6.60 24.28
N HIS A 924 2.44 -7.85 23.85
CA HIS A 924 1.47 -8.67 23.10
C HIS A 924 0.00 -8.41 23.46
N SER A 925 -0.36 -8.58 24.75
CA SER A 925 -1.75 -8.50 25.23
C SER A 925 -2.46 -7.17 24.98
N ASN A 926 -1.73 -6.06 24.76
CA ASN A 926 -2.30 -4.73 24.54
C ASN A 926 -1.65 -3.96 23.36
N ILE A 927 -0.99 -4.64 22.43
CA ILE A 927 -0.28 -4.01 21.29
C ILE A 927 -1.19 -3.09 20.44
N LEU A 928 -2.48 -3.43 20.32
CA LEU A 928 -3.47 -2.61 19.60
C LEU A 928 -3.86 -1.30 20.33
N GLU A 929 -3.48 -1.11 21.59
CA GLU A 929 -3.62 0.17 22.33
C GLU A 929 -2.44 1.14 22.06
N MET A 930 -1.63 0.88 21.03
CA MET A 930 -0.52 1.73 20.61
C MET A 930 -0.98 2.71 19.51
N ASN A 931 -1.06 4.01 19.83
CA ASN A 931 -1.63 5.04 18.93
C ASN A 931 -1.06 5.06 17.49
N PRO A 932 0.27 4.91 17.25
CA PRO A 932 0.82 4.84 15.90
C PRO A 932 0.31 3.63 15.11
N LEU A 933 0.16 2.46 15.75
CA LEU A 933 -0.38 1.26 15.12
C LEU A 933 -1.86 1.41 14.78
N GLN A 934 -2.65 2.01 15.67
CA GLN A 934 -4.06 2.34 15.36
C GLN A 934 -4.17 3.30 14.17
N GLN A 935 -3.25 4.27 14.05
CA GLN A 935 -3.23 5.18 12.91
C GLN A 935 -2.82 4.46 11.62
N PHE A 936 -1.81 3.59 11.66
CA PHE A 936 -1.39 2.76 10.54
C PHE A 936 -2.51 1.85 10.03
N LEU A 937 -3.20 1.14 10.94
CA LEU A 937 -4.36 0.31 10.63
C LEU A 937 -5.49 1.13 10.00
N SER A 938 -5.72 2.36 10.48
CA SER A 938 -6.73 3.27 9.90
C SER A 938 -6.35 3.71 8.49
N ASP A 939 -5.08 4.05 8.26
CA ASP A 939 -4.60 4.46 6.93
C ASP A 939 -4.64 3.29 5.92
N ILE A 940 -4.42 2.04 6.36
CA ILE A 940 -4.62 0.82 5.56
C ILE A 940 -6.11 0.56 5.26
N ILE A 941 -7.00 0.77 6.23
CA ILE A 941 -8.47 0.68 6.00
C ILE A 941 -8.87 1.72 4.94
N GLU A 942 -8.42 2.97 5.11
CA GLU A 942 -8.79 4.14 4.30
C GLU A 942 -8.10 4.24 2.92
N ASN A 943 -7.23 3.28 2.57
CA ASN A 943 -6.41 3.30 1.35
C ASN A 943 -5.57 4.59 1.21
N LYS A 944 -5.02 5.08 2.33
CA LYS A 944 -4.16 6.27 2.37
C LYS A 944 -2.70 5.92 2.09
N ASP A 945 -2.10 6.63 1.16
CA ASP A 945 -0.67 6.54 0.81
C ASP A 945 0.11 7.54 1.68
N ASN A 946 0.35 7.15 2.94
CA ASN A 946 1.04 7.94 3.96
C ASN A 946 2.44 7.36 4.23
N SER A 947 3.35 8.19 4.76
CA SER A 947 4.54 7.70 5.45
C SER A 947 4.16 6.85 6.66
N LEU A 948 4.93 5.80 6.96
CA LEU A 948 4.74 4.97 8.14
C LEU A 948 4.71 5.83 9.42
N PRO A 949 3.79 5.58 10.37
CA PRO A 949 3.84 6.20 11.69
C PRO A 949 5.11 5.81 12.47
N GLU A 950 5.43 6.62 13.47
CA GLU A 950 6.54 6.39 14.39
C GLU A 950 6.46 4.99 15.04
N TYR A 951 7.61 4.35 15.28
CA TYR A 951 7.73 2.98 15.80
C TYR A 951 7.19 1.85 14.89
N ILE A 952 7.00 2.10 13.58
CA ILE A 952 6.55 1.10 12.61
C ILE A 952 7.48 1.07 11.39
N GLU A 953 8.17 -0.05 11.19
CA GLU A 953 9.21 -0.21 10.17
C GLU A 953 8.93 -1.36 9.20
N THR A 954 9.47 -1.28 7.98
CA THR A 954 9.41 -2.35 6.95
C THR A 954 10.57 -3.35 7.01
N SER A 955 11.37 -3.28 8.07
CA SER A 955 12.48 -4.20 8.39
C SER A 955 12.61 -4.32 9.91
N ARG A 956 13.27 -5.38 10.40
CA ARG A 956 13.69 -5.45 11.81
C ARG A 956 14.42 -4.15 12.19
N PRO A 957 14.09 -3.50 13.32
CA PRO A 957 14.79 -2.30 13.77
C PRO A 957 16.31 -2.51 13.87
N ASP A 958 17.05 -1.54 13.33
CA ASP A 958 18.52 -1.50 13.35
C ASP A 958 18.99 -0.67 14.55
N ASP A 959 18.98 -1.29 15.74
CA ASP A 959 19.38 -0.66 17.00
C ASP A 959 20.79 -1.04 17.45
N TYR A 960 21.36 -2.14 16.95
CA TYR A 960 22.47 -2.86 17.59
C TYR A 960 23.77 -2.05 17.76
N GLU A 961 24.04 -1.00 16.97
CA GLU A 961 25.19 -0.11 17.25
C GLU A 961 25.01 0.72 18.54
N ASN A 962 23.76 1.07 18.89
CA ASN A 962 23.42 1.98 19.98
C ASN A 962 22.52 1.36 21.06
N ALA A 963 22.11 0.09 20.89
CA ALA A 963 21.27 -0.66 21.80
C ALA A 963 21.81 -0.63 23.24
N LYS A 964 20.95 -0.27 24.19
CA LYS A 964 21.21 -0.50 25.61
C LYS A 964 21.38 -2.01 25.83
N PRO A 965 22.36 -2.48 26.60
CA PRO A 965 22.36 -3.87 27.05
C PRO A 965 21.13 -4.12 27.93
N ARG A 966 20.71 -5.37 28.06
CA ARG A 966 19.60 -5.81 28.93
C ARG A 966 20.17 -6.55 30.12
N ILE A 967 19.64 -6.31 31.30
CA ILE A 967 19.93 -7.13 32.47
C ILE A 967 18.86 -8.20 32.58
N ARG A 968 19.26 -9.46 32.41
CA ARG A 968 18.43 -10.65 32.69
C ARG A 968 18.88 -11.24 34.03
N MET A 969 17.95 -11.62 34.90
CA MET A 969 18.27 -12.29 36.17
C MET A 969 17.37 -13.49 36.41
N SER A 970 17.94 -14.60 36.89
CA SER A 970 17.19 -15.76 37.37
C SER A 970 17.47 -15.99 38.86
N LEU A 971 16.40 -16.12 39.65
CA LEU A 971 16.44 -16.33 41.09
C LEU A 971 15.74 -17.64 41.45
N TYR A 972 16.50 -18.49 42.13
CA TYR A 972 16.04 -19.72 42.75
C TYR A 972 15.62 -19.45 44.19
N SER A 973 14.46 -19.97 44.58
CA SER A 973 13.89 -19.93 45.94
C SER A 973 14.83 -20.31 47.09
N PRO A 974 14.52 -19.91 48.35
CA PRO A 974 13.28 -19.28 48.82
C PRO A 974 13.42 -17.77 49.09
N LEU A 975 13.66 -17.02 48.01
CA LEU A 975 13.54 -15.57 47.95
C LEU A 975 12.54 -15.18 46.86
N ASP A 976 11.85 -14.07 47.05
CA ASP A 976 11.17 -13.30 45.99
C ASP A 976 12.04 -12.07 45.63
N ILE A 977 11.88 -11.52 44.42
CA ILE A 977 12.73 -10.44 43.89
C ILE A 977 11.91 -9.25 43.39
N HIS A 978 12.37 -8.05 43.75
CA HIS A 978 11.78 -6.79 43.35
C HIS A 978 12.88 -5.87 42.80
N LEU A 979 12.61 -5.26 41.66
CA LEU A 979 13.37 -4.11 41.15
C LEU A 979 12.73 -2.82 41.65
N LYS A 980 13.56 -1.79 41.77
CA LYS A 980 13.09 -0.42 41.95
C LYS A 980 14.03 0.56 41.25
N ASP A 981 13.48 1.45 40.44
CA ASP A 981 14.24 2.48 39.74
C ASP A 981 14.50 3.74 40.59
N SER A 982 15.11 4.74 39.97
CA SER A 982 15.39 6.04 40.58
C SER A 982 14.19 7.00 40.65
N ALA A 983 13.09 6.73 39.92
CA ALA A 983 11.84 7.49 39.99
C ALA A 983 10.93 7.00 41.15
N GLY A 984 11.05 5.72 41.52
CA GLY A 984 10.25 5.03 42.53
C GLY A 984 9.37 3.91 41.99
N ASN A 985 9.38 3.64 40.69
CA ASN A 985 8.63 2.56 40.03
C ASN A 985 9.17 1.19 40.46
N LYS A 986 8.33 0.16 40.46
CA LYS A 986 8.67 -1.22 40.85
C LYS A 986 8.39 -2.26 39.77
N THR A 987 9.19 -3.32 39.77
CA THR A 987 8.90 -4.57 39.03
C THR A 987 9.05 -5.78 39.94
N GLY A 988 8.17 -6.77 39.81
CA GLY A 988 8.09 -7.96 40.68
C GLY A 988 6.76 -8.06 41.44
N PRO A 989 6.61 -9.02 42.37
CA PRO A 989 5.36 -9.29 43.07
C PRO A 989 5.06 -8.24 44.16
N GLU A 990 3.78 -7.94 44.37
CA GLU A 990 3.23 -7.14 45.47
C GLU A 990 1.93 -7.81 45.97
N ILE A 991 1.76 -7.95 47.29
CA ILE A 991 0.57 -8.60 47.87
C ILE A 991 -0.50 -7.54 48.17
N ILE A 992 -1.69 -7.68 47.58
CA ILE A 992 -2.85 -6.81 47.82
C ILE A 992 -4.03 -7.67 48.27
N ASP A 993 -4.64 -7.32 49.41
CA ASP A 993 -5.78 -8.00 50.05
C ASP A 993 -5.65 -9.53 50.24
N GLY A 994 -4.42 -10.06 50.20
CA GLY A 994 -4.08 -11.47 50.39
C GLY A 994 -3.69 -12.21 49.11
N HIS A 995 -3.74 -11.56 47.94
CA HIS A 995 -3.37 -12.13 46.64
C HIS A 995 -2.06 -11.51 46.13
N THR A 996 -1.20 -12.33 45.52
CA THR A 996 0.02 -11.87 44.86
C THR A 996 -0.32 -11.30 43.47
N ILE A 997 0.20 -10.12 43.19
CA ILE A 997 0.02 -9.39 41.92
C ILE A 997 1.39 -9.06 41.36
N ILE A 998 1.59 -9.28 40.06
CA ILE A 998 2.83 -8.89 39.39
C ILE A 998 2.74 -7.45 38.93
N LYS A 999 3.79 -6.67 39.20
CA LYS A 999 3.98 -5.31 38.71
C LYS A 999 5.14 -5.23 37.72
N GLU A 1000 4.96 -4.37 36.73
CA GLU A 1000 5.91 -4.07 35.66
C GLU A 1000 5.88 -2.53 35.44
N GLU A 1001 6.17 -1.75 36.49
CA GLU A 1001 6.07 -0.26 36.46
C GLU A 1001 7.35 0.40 35.89
N ILE A 1002 8.47 -0.34 35.79
CA ILE A 1002 9.72 0.14 35.18
C ILE A 1002 9.65 -0.11 33.66
N PRO A 1003 9.93 0.87 32.79
CA PRO A 1003 9.83 0.71 31.33
C PRO A 1003 10.66 -0.47 30.80
N ASN A 1004 10.09 -1.22 29.87
CA ASN A 1004 10.68 -2.41 29.24
C ASN A 1004 11.15 -3.49 30.23
N SER A 1005 10.65 -3.48 31.46
CA SER A 1005 10.93 -4.53 32.44
C SER A 1005 9.93 -5.68 32.34
N TYR A 1006 10.32 -6.84 32.88
CA TYR A 1006 9.45 -8.01 32.94
C TYR A 1006 9.65 -8.81 34.22
N TYR A 1007 8.61 -9.55 34.62
CA TYR A 1007 8.70 -10.61 35.61
C TYR A 1007 7.95 -11.87 35.12
N TYR A 1008 8.56 -13.03 35.32
CA TYR A 1008 8.01 -14.35 35.04
C TYR A 1008 8.30 -15.30 36.21
N GLN A 1009 7.41 -16.25 36.50
CA GLN A 1009 7.63 -17.25 37.56
C GLN A 1009 7.26 -18.67 37.12
N PHE A 1010 8.29 -19.52 36.99
CA PHE A 1010 8.19 -20.91 36.56
C PHE A 1010 8.38 -21.82 37.78
N GLY A 1011 7.26 -22.29 38.34
CA GLY A 1011 7.22 -22.93 39.67
C GLY A 1011 7.86 -22.03 40.74
N GLU A 1012 8.89 -22.54 41.40
CA GLU A 1012 9.68 -21.81 42.40
C GLU A 1012 10.67 -20.78 41.80
N ARG A 1013 10.99 -20.83 40.48
CA ARG A 1013 12.04 -19.98 39.87
C ARG A 1013 11.46 -18.66 39.36
N LYS A 1014 12.11 -17.53 39.69
CA LYS A 1014 11.72 -16.18 39.26
C LYS A 1014 12.70 -15.68 38.21
N TYR A 1015 12.20 -15.16 37.10
CA TYR A 1015 13.00 -14.53 36.04
C TYR A 1015 12.54 -13.09 35.90
N ILE A 1016 13.47 -12.15 35.97
CA ILE A 1016 13.17 -10.72 36.04
C ILE A 1016 14.25 -9.95 35.29
N GLY A 1017 13.86 -8.94 34.52
CA GLY A 1017 14.81 -8.19 33.70
C GLY A 1017 14.37 -6.76 33.38
N PHE A 1018 15.32 -5.95 32.92
CA PHE A 1018 15.17 -4.52 32.69
C PHE A 1018 16.27 -3.94 31.77
N PRO A 1019 16.08 -2.74 31.18
CA PRO A 1019 17.10 -2.02 30.42
C PRO A 1019 18.35 -1.65 31.24
N GLY A 1020 19.53 -1.99 30.73
CA GLY A 1020 20.79 -1.38 31.16
C GLY A 1020 20.85 0.11 30.81
N GLY A 1021 21.77 0.84 31.45
CA GLY A 1021 21.78 2.31 31.39
C GLY A 1021 20.92 3.00 32.46
N GLU A 1022 20.33 2.26 33.40
CA GLU A 1022 19.60 2.80 34.56
C GLU A 1022 20.23 2.41 35.90
N ASN A 1023 19.98 3.21 36.96
CA ASN A 1023 20.31 2.83 38.33
C ASN A 1023 19.13 2.09 38.98
N ILE A 1024 19.20 0.76 39.03
CA ILE A 1024 18.19 -0.10 39.66
C ILE A 1024 18.69 -0.61 41.02
N GLN A 1025 17.85 -0.42 42.03
CA GLN A 1025 17.96 -1.11 43.31
C GLN A 1025 17.30 -2.48 43.19
N VAL A 1026 18.04 -3.55 43.47
CA VAL A 1026 17.51 -4.90 43.59
C VAL A 1026 17.32 -5.22 45.08
N VAL A 1027 16.11 -5.67 45.44
CA VAL A 1027 15.77 -6.15 46.78
C VAL A 1027 15.18 -7.55 46.65
N MET A 1028 15.66 -8.49 47.47
CA MET A 1028 15.11 -9.84 47.53
C MET A 1028 14.70 -10.16 48.96
N ASN A 1029 13.47 -10.66 49.14
CA ASN A 1029 12.86 -10.91 50.45
C ASN A 1029 12.66 -12.42 50.64
N GLY A 1030 13.08 -12.95 51.79
CA GLY A 1030 12.99 -14.38 52.08
C GLY A 1030 11.68 -14.81 52.72
N TYR A 1031 11.26 -16.03 52.43
CA TYR A 1031 10.04 -16.63 53.00
C TYR A 1031 10.26 -18.01 53.64
N ALA A 1032 11.44 -18.63 53.49
CA ALA A 1032 11.77 -19.89 54.17
C ALA A 1032 13.28 -20.00 54.48
N LEU A 1033 13.63 -20.94 55.37
CA LEU A 1033 15.01 -21.39 55.55
C LEU A 1033 15.44 -22.22 54.34
N GLY A 1034 16.52 -21.82 53.68
CA GLY A 1034 17.06 -22.54 52.52
C GLY A 1034 18.33 -21.91 51.96
N SER A 1035 18.68 -22.26 50.72
CA SER A 1035 19.71 -21.55 49.97
C SER A 1035 19.18 -21.11 48.61
N TYR A 1036 19.37 -19.84 48.28
CA TYR A 1036 19.07 -19.31 46.96
C TYR A 1036 20.29 -19.36 46.05
N THR A 1037 20.04 -19.37 44.74
CA THR A 1037 21.03 -19.05 43.70
C THR A 1037 20.47 -17.90 42.88
N LEU A 1038 21.29 -16.89 42.62
CA LEU A 1038 20.96 -15.75 41.78
C LEU A 1038 21.95 -15.69 40.61
N GLN A 1039 21.47 -15.83 39.40
CA GLN A 1039 22.23 -15.58 38.17
C GLN A 1039 21.89 -14.18 37.65
N LEU A 1040 22.88 -13.47 37.11
CA LEU A 1040 22.69 -12.21 36.39
C LEU A 1040 23.50 -12.24 35.09
N GLU A 1041 22.88 -11.80 34.01
CA GLU A 1041 23.48 -11.63 32.69
C GLU A 1041 23.24 -10.22 32.16
N GLU A 1042 24.23 -9.69 31.46
CA GLU A 1042 24.18 -8.43 30.73
C GLU A 1042 24.32 -8.79 29.24
N VAL A 1043 23.19 -8.68 28.54
CA VAL A 1043 23.02 -9.13 27.15
C VAL A 1043 23.01 -7.92 26.24
N LYS A 1044 23.80 -7.94 25.16
CA LYS A 1044 23.81 -6.88 24.16
C LYS A 1044 23.21 -7.41 22.85
N ILE A 1045 22.36 -6.61 22.22
CA ILE A 1045 21.82 -6.90 20.89
C ILE A 1045 22.92 -6.68 19.84
N THR A 1046 22.99 -7.60 18.88
CA THR A 1046 23.93 -7.60 17.75
C THR A 1046 23.18 -7.90 16.43
N GLU A 1047 23.88 -7.77 15.30
CA GLU A 1047 23.37 -8.19 13.98
C GLU A 1047 23.01 -9.69 13.99
N GLU A 1048 23.86 -10.53 14.58
CA GLU A 1048 23.74 -12.00 14.67
C GLU A 1048 22.78 -12.48 15.78
N GLY A 1049 22.35 -11.61 16.70
CA GLY A 1049 21.43 -11.96 17.81
C GLY A 1049 21.86 -11.41 19.17
N ASP A 1050 21.51 -12.12 20.24
CA ASP A 1050 21.79 -11.74 21.64
C ASP A 1050 23.18 -12.22 22.10
N GLU A 1051 24.09 -11.30 22.45
CA GLU A 1051 25.43 -11.61 22.98
C GLU A 1051 25.49 -11.38 24.50
N VAL A 1052 25.80 -12.41 25.30
CA VAL A 1052 26.06 -12.25 26.75
C VAL A 1052 27.44 -11.63 26.98
N ILE A 1053 27.51 -10.30 27.09
CA ILE A 1053 28.76 -9.54 27.24
C ILE A 1053 29.34 -9.60 28.66
N ALA A 1054 28.50 -9.82 29.68
CA ALA A 1054 28.94 -10.11 31.04
C ALA A 1054 27.94 -10.98 31.80
N HIS A 1055 28.41 -11.75 32.78
CA HIS A 1055 27.54 -12.47 33.72
C HIS A 1055 28.15 -12.55 35.12
N THR A 1056 27.35 -12.88 36.13
CA THR A 1056 27.84 -13.34 37.44
C THR A 1056 26.80 -14.21 38.13
N VAL A 1057 27.25 -15.29 38.78
CA VAL A 1057 26.37 -16.23 39.50
C VAL A 1057 26.72 -16.23 40.98
N PHE A 1058 25.73 -15.98 41.83
CA PHE A 1058 25.81 -16.16 43.28
C PHE A 1058 25.16 -17.49 43.65
N THR A 1059 25.96 -18.55 43.86
CA THR A 1059 25.41 -19.90 44.08
C THR A 1059 25.25 -20.25 45.56
N ASN A 1060 24.12 -20.90 45.88
CA ASN A 1060 23.83 -21.60 47.13
C ASN A 1060 24.05 -20.75 48.39
N LEU A 1061 23.67 -19.48 48.34
CA LEU A 1061 23.76 -18.53 49.45
C LEU A 1061 22.64 -18.78 50.47
N PRO A 1062 22.90 -18.76 51.80
CA PRO A 1062 21.91 -19.09 52.82
C PRO A 1062 20.87 -17.98 53.02
N THR A 1063 19.62 -18.33 53.30
CA THR A 1063 18.52 -17.40 53.59
C THR A 1063 17.54 -17.96 54.65
N THR A 1064 16.70 -17.10 55.21
CA THR A 1064 15.59 -17.39 56.13
C THR A 1064 14.33 -16.59 55.76
N ALA A 1065 13.21 -16.84 56.43
CA ALA A 1065 11.96 -16.08 56.29
C ALA A 1065 12.02 -14.63 56.82
N ASP A 1066 13.11 -14.23 57.49
CA ASP A 1066 13.34 -12.87 58.00
C ASP A 1066 14.44 -12.13 57.21
N THR A 1067 14.92 -12.71 56.10
CA THR A 1067 16.08 -12.23 55.35
C THR A 1067 15.71 -11.17 54.30
N THR A 1068 16.45 -10.07 54.27
CA THR A 1068 16.42 -9.08 53.19
C THR A 1068 17.81 -8.98 52.55
N VAL A 1069 17.90 -9.33 51.27
CA VAL A 1069 19.10 -9.17 50.46
C VAL A 1069 18.97 -7.92 49.58
N SER A 1070 20.02 -7.12 49.46
CA SER A 1070 20.01 -5.94 48.59
C SER A 1070 21.36 -5.62 47.93
N PHE A 1071 21.28 -5.02 46.74
CA PHE A 1071 22.38 -4.42 45.99
C PHE A 1071 21.82 -3.43 44.95
N ASN A 1072 22.70 -2.62 44.34
CA ASN A 1072 22.33 -1.76 43.23
C ASN A 1072 23.13 -2.17 41.97
N ILE A 1073 22.45 -2.16 40.83
CA ILE A 1073 23.07 -2.19 39.50
C ILE A 1073 23.04 -0.73 38.99
N PRO A 1074 24.20 -0.10 38.74
CA PRO A 1074 24.27 1.25 38.21
C PRO A 1074 24.06 1.27 36.69
N GLU A 1075 23.95 2.47 36.12
CA GLU A 1075 23.87 2.72 34.66
C GLU A 1075 24.98 2.01 33.85
N THR A 1076 26.15 1.78 34.46
CA THR A 1076 27.31 1.09 33.87
C THR A 1076 27.31 -0.44 34.01
N GLY A 1077 26.16 -1.04 34.35
CA GLY A 1077 25.91 -2.48 34.24
C GLY A 1077 26.53 -3.35 35.35
N LEU A 1078 26.63 -4.65 35.08
CA LEU A 1078 27.14 -5.66 36.02
C LEU A 1078 28.62 -5.42 36.37
N ALA A 1079 29.38 -4.73 35.52
CA ALA A 1079 30.76 -4.36 35.77
C ALA A 1079 30.95 -3.53 37.06
N ASP A 1080 30.01 -2.62 37.37
CA ASP A 1080 30.07 -1.71 38.54
C ASP A 1080 29.02 -1.99 39.63
N MET A 1081 28.07 -2.92 39.41
CA MET A 1081 27.14 -3.46 40.43
C MET A 1081 27.79 -3.59 41.83
N THR A 1082 27.09 -3.11 42.87
CA THR A 1082 27.61 -3.10 44.24
C THR A 1082 27.76 -4.50 44.85
N THR A 1083 28.56 -4.61 45.91
CA THR A 1083 28.57 -5.79 46.80
C THR A 1083 27.15 -6.17 47.22
N LEU A 1084 26.80 -7.46 47.11
CA LEU A 1084 25.54 -8.03 47.60
C LEU A 1084 25.58 -8.10 49.12
N LYS A 1085 24.52 -7.66 49.79
CA LYS A 1085 24.42 -7.56 51.26
C LYS A 1085 23.16 -8.27 51.74
N ALA A 1086 23.24 -9.04 52.83
CA ALA A 1086 22.09 -9.69 53.44
C ALA A 1086 22.00 -9.36 54.93
N ASP A 1087 20.87 -8.77 55.33
CA ASP A 1087 20.35 -8.76 56.69
C ASP A 1087 19.56 -10.06 56.89
N MET A 1088 19.92 -10.87 57.88
CA MET A 1088 19.40 -12.24 58.06
C MET A 1088 18.24 -12.35 59.06
N ASP A 1089 18.08 -11.37 59.96
CA ASP A 1089 17.06 -11.39 61.02
C ASP A 1089 16.30 -10.07 61.19
N SER A 1090 16.35 -9.21 60.16
CA SER A 1090 15.65 -7.93 60.05
C SER A 1090 15.98 -6.93 61.19
N ASP A 1091 17.21 -6.96 61.71
CA ASP A 1091 17.67 -6.02 62.75
C ASP A 1091 18.31 -4.72 62.21
N GLY A 1092 18.52 -4.64 60.89
CA GLY A 1092 19.11 -3.51 60.18
C GLY A 1092 20.63 -3.59 60.01
N VAL A 1093 21.25 -4.74 60.32
CA VAL A 1093 22.68 -5.01 60.13
C VAL A 1093 22.85 -6.15 59.12
N ASN A 1094 23.82 -6.03 58.20
CA ASN A 1094 24.13 -7.13 57.28
C ASN A 1094 25.04 -8.16 57.97
N GLU A 1095 24.61 -9.42 58.03
CA GLU A 1095 25.44 -10.52 58.53
C GLU A 1095 26.52 -10.94 57.53
N TYR A 1096 26.22 -10.89 56.23
CA TYR A 1096 27.19 -11.18 55.18
C TYR A 1096 27.14 -10.17 54.04
N GLU A 1097 28.32 -9.96 53.44
CA GLU A 1097 28.50 -9.19 52.23
C GLU A 1097 29.36 -10.00 51.25
N ILE A 1098 28.90 -10.17 50.01
CA ILE A 1098 29.56 -10.98 48.98
C ILE A 1098 29.76 -10.14 47.72
N ASN A 1099 31.00 -10.09 47.24
CA ASN A 1099 31.33 -9.44 45.97
C ASN A 1099 31.08 -10.41 44.81
N LYS A 1100 30.51 -9.90 43.72
CA LYS A 1100 30.40 -10.61 42.44
C LYS A 1100 31.76 -11.11 41.96
N ILE A 1101 31.74 -12.14 41.12
CA ILE A 1101 32.87 -12.53 40.29
C ILE A 1101 32.40 -12.34 38.84
N LEU A 1102 32.89 -11.28 38.20
CA LEU A 1102 32.55 -10.99 36.81
C LEU A 1102 33.03 -12.12 35.90
N ASN A 1103 32.11 -12.64 35.09
CA ASN A 1103 32.24 -13.81 34.24
C ASN A 1103 32.67 -15.06 35.03
N GLY A 1104 31.96 -15.32 36.14
CA GLY A 1104 32.14 -16.50 36.98
C GLY A 1104 31.20 -16.55 38.21
N THR A 1105 31.51 -17.49 39.11
CA THR A 1105 30.63 -17.87 40.23
C THR A 1105 31.16 -17.41 41.59
N ALA A 1106 30.44 -16.52 42.27
CA ALA A 1106 30.60 -16.22 43.68
C ALA A 1106 29.96 -17.33 44.54
N VAL A 1107 30.65 -17.74 45.62
CA VAL A 1107 30.27 -18.87 46.50
C VAL A 1107 30.16 -18.41 47.96
N PRO A 1108 29.47 -19.16 48.86
CA PRO A 1108 29.31 -18.78 50.26
C PRO A 1108 30.64 -18.63 51.01
N ILE A 1109 30.69 -17.71 51.98
CA ILE A 1109 31.88 -17.49 52.81
C ILE A 1109 32.02 -18.62 53.86
N VAL A 1110 32.84 -19.62 53.53
CA VAL A 1110 33.15 -20.72 54.44
C VAL A 1110 34.09 -20.25 55.55
N THR A 1111 33.72 -20.51 56.81
CA THR A 1111 34.60 -20.29 57.97
C THR A 1111 35.02 -21.61 58.62
N ILE A 1112 36.03 -21.58 59.49
CA ILE A 1112 36.44 -22.76 60.29
C ILE A 1112 35.28 -23.23 61.20
N GLU A 1113 34.44 -22.29 61.64
CA GLU A 1113 33.26 -22.54 62.47
C GLU A 1113 32.13 -23.18 61.64
N THR A 1114 31.91 -22.72 60.41
CA THR A 1114 31.04 -23.37 59.41
C THR A 1114 31.48 -24.82 59.18
N ILE A 1115 32.79 -25.10 59.04
CA ILE A 1115 33.33 -26.46 58.91
C ILE A 1115 33.09 -27.28 60.19
N SER A 1116 33.21 -26.67 61.37
CA SER A 1116 32.91 -27.30 62.66
C SER A 1116 31.44 -27.72 62.74
N ASN A 1117 30.51 -26.84 62.37
CA ASN A 1117 29.09 -27.12 62.36
C ASN A 1117 28.75 -28.20 61.31
N ASN A 1118 29.33 -28.09 60.10
CA ASN A 1118 29.11 -29.04 59.01
C ASN A 1118 29.55 -30.47 59.37
N VAL A 1119 30.65 -30.65 60.13
CA VAL A 1119 31.04 -31.98 60.63
C VAL A 1119 30.02 -32.57 61.61
N ASP A 1120 29.47 -31.76 62.52
CA ASP A 1120 28.44 -32.26 63.45
C ASP A 1120 27.10 -32.49 62.77
N HIS A 1121 26.77 -31.73 61.71
CA HIS A 1121 25.53 -31.90 60.96
C HIS A 1121 25.60 -33.09 59.98
N LEU A 1122 26.69 -33.26 59.23
CA LEU A 1122 26.95 -34.46 58.42
C LEU A 1122 27.00 -35.75 59.27
N ALA A 1123 27.32 -35.65 60.57
CA ALA A 1123 27.20 -36.77 61.51
C ALA A 1123 25.74 -37.05 61.93
N LYS A 1124 24.88 -36.02 62.10
CA LYS A 1124 23.43 -36.21 62.34
C LYS A 1124 22.74 -36.86 61.13
N LEU A 1125 23.08 -36.41 59.92
CA LEU A 1125 22.57 -36.94 58.65
C LEU A 1125 23.14 -38.34 58.32
N GLY A 1126 24.07 -38.87 59.12
CA GLY A 1126 24.64 -40.21 58.95
C GLY A 1126 25.76 -40.33 57.92
N PHE A 1127 26.10 -39.26 57.17
CA PHE A 1127 27.22 -39.27 56.22
C PHE A 1127 28.60 -39.43 56.91
N ILE A 1128 28.71 -39.14 58.21
CA ILE A 1128 29.87 -39.50 59.04
C ILE A 1128 29.44 -40.59 60.03
N THR A 1129 29.76 -41.85 59.71
CA THR A 1129 29.18 -43.05 60.36
C THR A 1129 29.87 -43.48 61.66
N ASP A 1130 31.02 -42.87 62.02
CA ASP A 1130 31.77 -43.20 63.22
C ASP A 1130 32.06 -41.96 64.09
N VAL A 1131 31.61 -42.03 65.36
CA VAL A 1131 31.78 -41.00 66.38
C VAL A 1131 33.27 -40.71 66.66
N LYS A 1132 34.20 -41.65 66.47
CA LYS A 1132 35.64 -41.37 66.63
C LYS A 1132 36.18 -40.52 65.46
N THR A 1133 35.71 -40.77 64.25
CA THR A 1133 35.99 -39.98 63.05
C THR A 1133 35.48 -38.55 63.22
N GLN A 1134 34.22 -38.36 63.63
CA GLN A 1134 33.65 -37.05 63.99
C GLN A 1134 34.51 -36.33 65.05
N ASN A 1135 34.83 -37.00 66.16
CA ASN A 1135 35.66 -36.42 67.22
C ASN A 1135 37.08 -36.05 66.74
N PHE A 1136 37.70 -36.86 65.88
CA PHE A 1136 39.00 -36.56 65.28
C PHE A 1136 38.94 -35.30 64.42
N LEU A 1137 37.94 -35.19 63.54
CA LEU A 1137 37.71 -34.01 62.71
C LEU A 1137 37.51 -32.76 63.59
N GLN A 1138 36.63 -32.83 64.60
CA GLN A 1138 36.38 -31.73 65.53
C GLN A 1138 37.62 -31.29 66.32
N VAL A 1139 38.53 -32.20 66.67
CA VAL A 1139 39.82 -31.84 67.28
C VAL A 1139 40.73 -31.13 66.29
N LYS A 1140 40.77 -31.58 65.03
CA LYS A 1140 41.60 -30.97 63.97
C LYS A 1140 41.08 -29.61 63.51
N ILE A 1141 39.76 -29.42 63.46
CA ILE A 1141 39.13 -28.12 63.16
C ILE A 1141 39.45 -27.11 64.27
N ARG A 1142 39.40 -27.51 65.56
CA ARG A 1142 39.88 -26.67 66.68
C ARG A 1142 41.38 -26.36 66.60
N GLU A 1143 42.22 -27.30 66.13
CA GLU A 1143 43.63 -27.03 65.85
C GLU A 1143 43.86 -26.05 64.68
N LEU A 1144 42.91 -25.92 63.74
CA LEU A 1144 42.93 -24.91 62.68
C LEU A 1144 42.44 -23.55 63.18
N SER A 1145 41.33 -23.52 63.94
CA SER A 1145 40.79 -22.29 64.56
C SER A 1145 41.86 -21.58 65.39
N HIS A 1146 42.49 -22.27 66.36
CA HIS A 1146 43.58 -21.72 67.16
C HIS A 1146 44.78 -21.22 66.32
N ALA A 1147 45.01 -21.76 65.13
CA ALA A 1147 46.08 -21.32 64.23
C ALA A 1147 45.69 -20.08 63.41
N LYS A 1148 44.43 -19.97 62.96
CA LYS A 1148 43.89 -18.76 62.32
C LYS A 1148 43.87 -17.58 63.30
N ASP A 1149 43.36 -17.81 64.52
CA ASP A 1149 43.44 -16.91 65.67
C ASP A 1149 44.83 -16.30 65.87
N MET A 1150 45.87 -17.14 65.80
CA MET A 1150 47.26 -16.71 65.97
C MET A 1150 47.75 -15.82 64.82
N ILE A 1151 47.34 -16.10 63.59
CA ILE A 1151 47.70 -15.31 62.40
C ILE A 1151 47.04 -13.92 62.46
N GLU A 1152 45.75 -13.85 62.79
CA GLU A 1152 45.01 -12.59 62.91
C GLU A 1152 45.56 -11.72 64.06
N LYS A 1153 45.87 -12.35 65.21
CA LYS A 1153 46.51 -11.68 66.35
C LYS A 1153 47.96 -11.24 66.07
N MET A 1154 48.54 -11.61 64.92
CA MET A 1154 49.83 -11.14 64.43
C MET A 1154 49.71 -9.98 63.42
N ASP A 1155 48.58 -9.79 62.74
CA ASP A 1155 48.35 -8.61 61.87
C ASP A 1155 48.30 -7.31 62.68
N SER A 1156 47.70 -7.35 63.88
CA SER A 1156 47.70 -6.21 64.83
C SER A 1156 49.10 -5.77 65.32
N LYS A 1157 50.19 -6.37 64.81
CA LYS A 1157 51.58 -6.17 65.28
C LYS A 1157 52.60 -5.98 64.15
N ASP A 1158 52.16 -5.79 62.91
CA ASP A 1158 52.97 -5.44 61.72
C ASP A 1158 54.32 -6.17 61.57
N ASN A 1159 54.31 -7.50 61.75
CA ASN A 1159 55.52 -8.32 61.77
C ASN A 1159 55.51 -9.40 60.68
N LYS A 1160 55.97 -9.02 59.49
CA LYS A 1160 55.68 -9.72 58.21
C LYS A 1160 56.33 -11.10 58.07
N ASN A 1161 57.56 -11.29 58.55
CA ASN A 1161 58.29 -12.57 58.39
C ASN A 1161 57.69 -13.72 59.23
N PRO A 1162 57.41 -13.55 60.54
CA PRO A 1162 56.72 -14.56 61.33
C PRO A 1162 55.33 -14.94 60.78
N LYS A 1163 54.56 -13.98 60.26
CA LYS A 1163 53.23 -14.24 59.68
C LYS A 1163 53.29 -15.23 58.51
N ALA A 1164 54.19 -15.01 57.56
CA ALA A 1164 54.34 -15.87 56.38
C ALA A 1164 54.67 -17.34 56.74
N ASN A 1165 55.41 -17.57 57.83
CA ASN A 1165 55.69 -18.94 58.31
C ASN A 1165 54.49 -19.59 59.01
N GLN A 1166 53.64 -18.81 59.70
CA GLN A 1166 52.40 -19.33 60.28
C GLN A 1166 51.34 -19.63 59.21
N ILE A 1167 51.21 -18.80 58.17
CA ILE A 1167 50.37 -19.07 56.99
C ILE A 1167 50.77 -20.41 56.34
N LYS A 1168 52.08 -20.62 56.09
CA LYS A 1168 52.58 -21.89 55.55
C LYS A 1168 52.30 -23.09 56.46
N LEU A 1169 52.35 -22.92 57.78
CA LEU A 1169 52.02 -23.98 58.74
C LEU A 1169 50.50 -24.25 58.77
N PHE A 1170 49.67 -23.23 58.64
CA PHE A 1170 48.22 -23.32 58.61
C PHE A 1170 47.73 -24.03 57.34
N ASN A 1171 48.17 -23.59 56.15
CA ASN A 1171 47.86 -24.28 54.89
C ASN A 1171 48.37 -25.73 54.92
N LYS A 1172 49.57 -25.98 55.46
CA LYS A 1172 50.05 -27.36 55.63
C LYS A 1172 49.15 -28.20 56.56
N LYS A 1173 48.62 -27.66 57.65
CA LYS A 1173 47.66 -28.38 58.51
C LYS A 1173 46.40 -28.77 57.73
N ILE A 1174 45.95 -27.90 56.82
CA ILE A 1174 44.84 -28.18 55.91
C ILE A 1174 45.24 -29.30 54.93
N ASP A 1175 46.40 -29.21 54.26
CA ASP A 1175 46.90 -30.25 53.35
C ASP A 1175 47.09 -31.61 54.05
N ASP A 1176 47.52 -31.62 55.31
CA ASP A 1176 47.63 -32.82 56.14
C ASP A 1176 46.23 -33.37 56.49
N LEU A 1177 45.25 -32.52 56.83
CA LEU A 1177 43.88 -32.92 57.17
C LEU A 1177 43.09 -33.46 55.97
N ILE A 1178 43.19 -32.81 54.80
CA ILE A 1178 42.60 -33.27 53.55
C ILE A 1178 43.13 -34.67 53.20
N ARG A 1179 44.46 -34.86 53.25
CA ARG A 1179 45.05 -36.20 53.03
C ARG A 1179 44.64 -37.23 54.09
N PHE A 1180 44.31 -36.84 55.32
CA PHE A 1180 43.69 -37.75 56.29
C PHE A 1180 42.26 -38.15 55.88
N ILE A 1181 41.44 -37.19 55.45
CA ILE A 1181 40.06 -37.43 54.95
C ILE A 1181 40.10 -38.38 53.74
N GLU A 1182 40.95 -38.09 52.75
CA GLU A 1182 41.13 -38.92 51.55
C GLU A 1182 41.58 -40.36 51.85
N ASN A 1183 42.65 -40.52 52.66
CA ASN A 1183 43.41 -41.78 52.73
C ASN A 1183 43.10 -42.63 53.96
N LYS A 1184 42.40 -42.10 54.99
CA LYS A 1184 42.15 -42.83 56.25
C LYS A 1184 40.70 -43.01 56.64
N PHE A 1185 39.78 -42.22 56.07
CA PHE A 1185 38.35 -42.31 56.38
C PHE A 1185 37.41 -42.71 55.22
N PRO A 1186 37.84 -43.37 54.11
CA PRO A 1186 36.96 -43.69 52.96
C PRO A 1186 35.93 -44.82 53.23
N GLN A 1187 35.71 -45.16 54.50
CA GLN A 1187 34.70 -46.12 54.99
C GLN A 1187 33.90 -45.55 56.18
N THR A 1188 34.22 -44.34 56.64
CA THR A 1188 33.55 -43.67 57.77
C THR A 1188 33.09 -42.24 57.46
N ILE A 1189 33.42 -41.73 56.28
CA ILE A 1189 32.87 -40.51 55.67
C ILE A 1189 32.42 -40.90 54.26
N LEU A 1190 31.13 -40.69 53.94
CA LEU A 1190 30.57 -40.96 52.61
C LEU A 1190 31.00 -39.88 51.61
N SER A 1191 30.95 -40.17 50.30
CA SER A 1191 31.53 -39.31 49.24
C SER A 1191 31.05 -37.84 49.29
N PRO A 1192 29.75 -37.52 49.43
CA PRO A 1192 29.31 -36.13 49.46
C PRO A 1192 29.87 -35.36 50.66
N ALA A 1193 29.84 -35.95 51.86
CA ALA A 1193 30.47 -35.39 53.04
C ALA A 1193 31.99 -35.23 52.89
N LYS A 1194 32.65 -36.18 52.24
CA LYS A 1194 34.09 -36.12 51.96
C LYS A 1194 34.41 -34.95 51.04
N GLU A 1195 33.68 -34.79 49.95
CA GLU A 1195 33.91 -33.76 48.94
C GLU A 1195 33.55 -32.36 49.46
N THR A 1196 32.38 -32.21 50.11
CA THR A 1196 31.99 -30.97 50.81
C THR A 1196 33.00 -30.58 51.89
N LEU A 1197 33.54 -31.52 52.70
CA LEU A 1197 34.57 -31.19 53.68
C LEU A 1197 35.92 -30.82 53.05
N ILE A 1198 36.32 -31.44 51.93
CA ILE A 1198 37.56 -31.08 51.23
C ILE A 1198 37.43 -29.71 50.54
N LYS A 1199 36.33 -29.45 49.82
CA LYS A 1199 35.98 -28.16 49.19
C LYS A 1199 36.01 -27.02 50.21
N ASN A 1200 35.39 -27.24 51.36
CA ASN A 1200 35.37 -26.27 52.47
C ASN A 1200 36.75 -26.10 53.14
N LEU A 1201 37.58 -27.15 53.22
CA LEU A 1201 38.93 -27.05 53.77
C LEU A 1201 39.90 -26.35 52.82
N GLU A 1202 39.78 -26.53 51.50
CA GLU A 1202 40.55 -25.78 50.50
C GLU A 1202 40.19 -24.28 50.54
N SER A 1203 38.91 -23.93 50.62
CA SER A 1203 38.45 -22.53 50.55
C SER A 1203 38.96 -21.64 51.70
N ILE A 1204 39.25 -22.22 52.88
CA ILE A 1204 39.81 -21.47 54.02
C ILE A 1204 41.34 -21.29 53.96
N LYS A 1205 42.06 -21.80 52.94
CA LYS A 1205 43.52 -21.60 52.81
C LYS A 1205 43.86 -20.14 52.56
N ILE A 1206 44.89 -19.64 53.26
CA ILE A 1206 45.36 -18.26 53.12
C ILE A 1206 46.39 -18.22 51.98
N LYS A 1207 46.08 -17.50 50.89
CA LYS A 1207 46.95 -17.31 49.72
C LYS A 1207 48.18 -16.43 50.07
#